data_AF-S0F9I1-F1
#
_entry.id   AF-S0F9I1-F1
#
_cell.length_a   1.000
_cell.length_b   1.000
_cell.length_c   1.000
_cell.angle_alpha   90.00
_cell.angle_beta   90.00
_cell.angle_gamma   90.00
#
_symmetry.space_group_name_H-M   'P 1'
#
loop_
_entity.id
_entity.type
_entity.pdbx_description
1 polymer ?
#
loop_
_entity_poly.entity_id
_entity_poly.type
_entity_poly.pdbx_seq_one_letter_code
_entity_poly.pdbx_strand_id
1 'polypeptide(L)'
;MKKYVFLLGIVSCLWAVNITAHNRLNHSYAVAPNVWEEGLGNHRAVLKINQAAEVVTLKMEWRRPDRNPGDKRFLIVNSVTGDTVSNVRKIKVDNESCQIQFGPVSQPGTYYFYYLPYQVQTGSGAYWKGYLPDTVTLDKFWKEQACQEKNCVEAEVERLESRTRFDSFYPMEVIATRQEIADYRKQNSSDWYVFPEDRENPIRMREYLPAKWMDVRQGMSFRGKAAPNEYYAFQIGVWSPEMPLNIVDYQATDLTCGKQRIPASAITCFNLEGVDPKGESFTRDLGIKKGMVQPLWFGVDVDASLAEGVYSGFITLTDSLHGEKKIPVSLQVEGQILTDRGDGEPWRHSRLRWLNSTLGEEDVPVKPYTEMQVDGFRLSCLGRQVVLDKKSGLPRQITSWGTDILEKPIRFVVETEEGSKVYQALPQLEEQTPAQVKGYWKAEDAELCVSFKGRMEFDGWMNYVYTLTPKRNLHIKDVRLEIPVNSSVGTGFLGAGLPGQETPEWYDGKWDTPVKAINHSGVSIPVSEKTDWLWPFDSFWIGSAKAGIHCELRGSSYSGPLLNAYHPAYPQSWSNDGKGGFRIRKSKKETLVTVYSGERKLQAGEALDFDFALLVTPVKELDIRSQFTDRYYHNGQYPIPAEEDVQAGVKIINVHHANEFNPYINYPFLTNEKLKAMVKEWHGKGCKVKLYYTLRELTNMVTELWAIRSLGHEILRGGDGGGYPWCREHLVTDYTPQWYHHFDNGEVNTGADAALLTSETDSRWYNYYIEGLRWMVKNLDIDGLYLDDVSFGRDILKRMRRAMDSVKPGCIIDLHSNTGFSRGPANQYAEFFPYINKVWFGESFLYDQMTPANWLIESSGIPFGLMGDMLYRGGNKWLGMQYGMTVRHPWMTEGVVCDPRPVWKLWDEFGIADARMTGFWEPEVPVKADRDEVKVTVYQKADKVLLSLGNYSDDSQSVHLDIDWKKLGLSPKSVRIVAPAIPDFQPSCEWEADEQIRIEPRKGWLIYLEKK
;
A
#
# COMPACT_ATOMS: atom_id res chain seq x y z
N MET A 1 -22.00 -12.60 71.35
CA MET A 1 -22.62 -11.30 71.69
C MET A 1 -21.53 -10.22 71.64
N LYS A 2 -21.67 -9.26 70.72
CA LYS A 2 -21.00 -7.94 70.70
C LYS A 2 -19.45 -7.88 70.60
N LYS A 3 -18.91 -7.66 69.40
CA LYS A 3 -18.50 -6.31 68.89
C LYS A 3 -17.72 -6.40 67.57
N TYR A 4 -18.46 -6.27 66.48
CA TYR A 4 -18.02 -5.75 65.18
C TYR A 4 -17.90 -4.22 65.29
N VAL A 5 -16.72 -3.63 65.57
CA VAL A 5 -16.45 -2.17 65.36
C VAL A 5 -14.94 -1.86 65.20
N PHE A 6 -14.13 -2.67 64.51
CA PHE A 6 -12.70 -2.29 64.31
C PHE A 6 -12.11 -2.69 62.96
N LEU A 7 -12.93 -2.67 61.90
CA LEU A 7 -12.48 -2.97 60.53
C LEU A 7 -13.10 -2.03 59.49
N LEU A 8 -13.15 -0.72 59.78
CA LEU A 8 -13.70 0.30 58.87
C LEU A 8 -12.88 1.61 58.84
N GLY A 9 -11.60 1.56 59.23
CA GLY A 9 -10.73 2.74 59.35
C GLY A 9 -9.48 2.79 58.48
N ILE A 10 -9.17 1.76 57.66
CA ILE A 10 -7.91 1.70 56.89
C ILE A 10 -8.13 1.36 55.39
N VAL A 11 -9.38 1.34 54.90
CA VAL A 11 -9.69 1.21 53.46
C VAL A 11 -10.11 2.55 52.82
N SER A 12 -10.14 3.63 53.60
CA SER A 12 -10.55 4.97 53.17
C SER A 12 -9.40 5.95 52.87
N CYS A 13 -8.14 5.49 52.89
CA CYS A 13 -6.96 6.35 52.62
C CYS A 13 -6.17 6.01 51.35
N LEU A 14 -6.66 5.10 50.49
CA LEU A 14 -6.10 4.85 49.14
C LEU A 14 -7.01 5.33 48.00
N TRP A 15 -8.08 6.06 48.33
CA TRP A 15 -9.02 6.71 47.38
C TRP A 15 -9.10 8.22 47.59
N ALA A 16 -8.02 8.83 48.08
CA ALA A 16 -7.95 10.27 48.35
C ALA A 16 -6.56 10.85 48.03
N VAL A 17 -6.08 10.61 46.81
CA VAL A 17 -5.10 11.48 46.14
C VAL A 17 -5.61 11.76 44.72
N ASN A 18 -6.78 12.39 44.64
CA ASN A 18 -7.32 13.02 43.43
C ASN A 18 -8.47 13.98 43.77
N ILE A 19 -8.33 14.74 44.87
CA ILE A 19 -9.28 15.80 45.20
C ILE A 19 -8.49 17.03 45.63
N THR A 20 -7.85 17.68 44.65
CA THR A 20 -7.73 19.14 44.56
C THR A 20 -7.32 19.49 43.11
N ALA A 21 -8.17 19.14 42.15
CA ALA A 21 -8.26 19.91 40.91
C ALA A 21 -9.57 20.69 41.01
N HIS A 22 -9.50 22.01 41.05
CA HIS A 22 -10.69 22.83 40.81
C HIS A 22 -11.26 22.43 39.45
N ASN A 23 -12.54 22.04 39.38
CA ASN A 23 -13.24 21.74 38.12
C ASN A 23 -13.23 23.00 37.23
N ARG A 24 -12.22 23.14 36.35
CA ARG A 24 -12.17 24.19 35.32
C ARG A 24 -13.21 23.97 34.22
N LEU A 25 -13.61 22.72 34.02
CA LEU A 25 -14.66 22.34 33.10
C LEU A 25 -16.00 22.43 33.82
N ASN A 26 -16.92 23.17 33.22
CA ASN A 26 -18.27 23.36 33.74
C ASN A 26 -19.19 22.14 33.53
N HIS A 27 -18.75 21.16 32.73
CA HIS A 27 -19.53 19.98 32.34
C HIS A 27 -18.70 18.71 32.50
N SER A 28 -19.36 17.61 32.85
CA SER A 28 -18.76 16.27 32.78
C SER A 28 -18.79 15.72 31.36
N TYR A 29 -17.79 14.91 31.00
CA TYR A 29 -17.68 14.24 29.71
C TYR A 29 -17.77 12.73 29.92
N ALA A 30 -18.49 12.03 29.03
CA ALA A 30 -18.63 10.59 29.09
C ALA A 30 -18.71 9.97 27.68
N VAL A 31 -18.41 8.68 27.58
CA VAL A 31 -18.84 7.87 26.43
C VAL A 31 -20.26 7.39 26.73
N ALA A 32 -21.17 7.48 25.76
CA ALA A 32 -22.53 7.04 26.01
C ALA A 32 -22.60 5.54 26.34
N PRO A 33 -23.49 5.14 27.25
CA PRO A 33 -23.66 3.74 27.64
C PRO A 33 -24.26 2.89 26.50
N ASN A 34 -25.02 3.53 25.60
CA ASN A 34 -25.60 2.89 24.42
C ASN A 34 -25.26 3.74 23.18
N VAL A 35 -24.75 3.09 22.14
CA VAL A 35 -24.46 3.72 20.85
C VAL A 35 -25.78 4.09 20.18
N TRP A 36 -25.92 5.36 19.79
CA TRP A 36 -27.12 5.85 19.10
C TRP A 36 -26.96 5.81 17.57
N GLU A 37 -28.04 6.10 16.85
CA GLU A 37 -28.09 6.09 15.38
C GLU A 37 -27.03 7.03 14.78
N GLU A 38 -26.21 6.50 13.87
CA GLU A 38 -25.08 7.20 13.28
C GLU A 38 -25.44 8.57 12.67
N GLY A 39 -26.61 8.68 12.02
CA GLY A 39 -27.06 9.93 11.40
C GLY A 39 -27.31 11.09 12.36
N LEU A 40 -27.47 10.83 13.66
CA LEU A 40 -27.57 11.86 14.69
C LEU A 40 -26.21 12.50 15.02
N GLY A 41 -25.11 11.98 14.46
CA GLY A 41 -23.75 12.49 14.63
C GLY A 41 -22.98 11.81 15.75
N ASN A 42 -21.74 12.22 15.96
CA ASN A 42 -20.82 11.57 16.89
C ASN A 42 -20.88 12.12 18.32
N HIS A 43 -21.61 13.21 18.54
CA HIS A 43 -21.61 13.93 19.82
C HIS A 43 -22.97 14.49 20.21
N ARG A 44 -23.28 14.49 21.52
CA ARG A 44 -24.50 15.08 22.08
C ARG A 44 -24.29 15.71 23.46
N ALA A 45 -25.16 16.66 23.83
CA ALA A 45 -25.35 17.09 25.21
C ALA A 45 -26.61 16.46 25.80
N VAL A 46 -26.54 15.99 27.04
CA VAL A 46 -27.70 15.48 27.79
C VAL A 46 -28.28 16.65 28.59
N LEU A 47 -29.51 17.03 28.24
CA LEU A 47 -30.20 18.18 28.80
C LEU A 47 -31.30 17.72 29.77
N LYS A 48 -31.43 18.43 30.89
CA LYS A 48 -32.57 18.31 31.81
C LYS A 48 -33.45 19.56 31.71
N ILE A 49 -34.73 19.34 31.43
CA ILE A 49 -35.72 20.42 31.36
C ILE A 49 -36.79 20.16 32.42
N ASN A 50 -36.92 21.10 33.36
CA ASN A 50 -37.70 20.90 34.58
C ASN A 50 -39.21 21.17 34.43
N GLN A 51 -39.62 21.88 33.38
CA GLN A 51 -41.03 22.15 33.08
C GLN A 51 -41.26 22.35 31.58
N ALA A 52 -42.47 22.07 31.10
CA ALA A 52 -42.89 22.38 29.75
C ALA A 52 -42.88 23.91 29.51
N ALA A 53 -42.48 24.33 28.30
CA ALA A 53 -42.43 25.73 27.91
C ALA A 53 -42.44 25.90 26.40
N GLU A 54 -43.02 27.01 25.93
CA GLU A 54 -42.96 27.39 24.51
C GLU A 54 -41.53 27.74 24.08
N VAL A 55 -40.76 28.39 24.96
CA VAL A 55 -39.37 28.79 24.69
C VAL A 55 -38.47 28.38 25.85
N VAL A 56 -37.50 27.52 25.56
CA VAL A 56 -36.43 27.11 26.46
C VAL A 56 -35.12 27.73 25.98
N THR A 57 -34.28 28.20 26.91
CA THR A 57 -32.93 28.70 26.62
C THR A 57 -31.89 27.69 27.09
N LEU A 58 -30.85 27.46 26.29
CA LEU A 58 -29.67 26.70 26.66
C LEU A 58 -28.45 27.62 26.56
N LYS A 59 -27.60 27.58 27.60
CA LYS A 59 -26.27 28.19 27.60
C LYS A 59 -25.26 27.15 28.09
N MET A 60 -24.31 26.77 27.24
CA MET A 60 -23.31 25.76 27.59
C MET A 60 -21.92 26.11 27.05
N GLU A 61 -20.90 25.65 27.76
CA GLU A 61 -19.50 25.68 27.31
C GLU A 61 -19.13 24.30 26.79
N TRP A 62 -19.17 24.14 25.48
CA TRP A 62 -18.90 22.85 24.83
C TRP A 62 -17.48 22.68 24.30
N ARG A 63 -16.70 23.77 24.21
CA ARG A 63 -15.25 23.80 23.96
C ARG A 63 -14.78 22.89 22.79
N ARG A 64 -15.26 23.18 21.59
CA ARG A 64 -15.03 22.40 20.36
C ARG A 64 -13.86 22.92 19.50
N PRO A 65 -13.09 22.03 18.84
CA PRO A 65 -11.97 22.43 17.96
C PRO A 65 -12.36 22.61 16.48
N ASP A 66 -13.55 22.18 16.07
CA ASP A 66 -13.93 22.18 14.65
C ASP A 66 -14.25 23.57 14.09
N ARG A 67 -14.15 23.71 12.76
CA ARG A 67 -14.40 24.98 12.07
C ARG A 67 -15.89 25.28 11.93
N ASN A 68 -16.25 26.54 12.19
CA ASN A 68 -17.59 27.10 12.05
C ASN A 68 -18.69 26.24 12.72
N PRO A 69 -18.65 26.03 14.04
CA PRO A 69 -19.64 25.21 14.73
C PRO A 69 -21.08 25.76 14.60
N GLY A 70 -21.23 27.05 14.26
CA GLY A 70 -22.50 27.71 13.97
C GLY A 70 -23.18 27.28 12.68
N ASP A 71 -22.46 26.72 11.70
CA ASP A 71 -23.02 26.35 10.38
C ASP A 71 -23.71 24.97 10.40
N LYS A 72 -23.56 24.22 11.49
CA LYS A 72 -24.06 22.84 11.62
C LYS A 72 -25.53 22.80 12.00
N ARG A 73 -26.28 21.83 11.50
CA ARG A 73 -27.65 21.56 11.98
C ARG A 73 -27.66 21.16 13.45
N PHE A 74 -28.62 21.66 14.22
CA PHE A 74 -28.87 21.29 15.61
C PHE A 74 -30.17 20.50 15.73
N LEU A 75 -30.13 19.37 16.44
CA LEU A 75 -31.30 18.52 16.71
C LEU A 75 -31.46 18.34 18.22
N ILE A 76 -32.65 18.62 18.74
CA ILE A 76 -32.98 18.41 20.15
C ILE A 76 -34.11 17.40 20.19
N VAL A 77 -33.87 16.25 20.83
CA VAL A 77 -34.75 15.08 20.78
C VAL A 77 -35.20 14.71 22.19
N ASN A 78 -36.49 14.50 22.40
CA ASN A 78 -37.01 13.97 23.66
C ASN A 78 -36.50 12.53 23.86
N SER A 79 -35.83 12.25 24.98
CA SER A 79 -35.21 10.95 25.23
C SER A 79 -36.18 9.77 25.37
N VAL A 80 -37.45 10.03 25.66
CA VAL A 80 -38.51 9.03 25.87
C VAL A 80 -39.35 8.84 24.61
N THR A 81 -39.81 9.93 23.99
CA THR A 81 -40.72 9.85 22.83
C THR A 81 -39.98 9.75 21.50
N GLY A 82 -38.73 10.21 21.44
CA GLY A 82 -37.98 10.34 20.18
C GLY A 82 -38.38 11.55 19.33
N ASP A 83 -39.31 12.39 19.80
CA ASP A 83 -39.74 13.56 19.07
C ASP A 83 -38.64 14.63 18.99
N THR A 84 -38.44 15.19 17.81
CA THR A 84 -37.52 16.30 17.60
C THR A 84 -38.23 17.64 17.81
N VAL A 85 -37.63 18.52 18.61
CA VAL A 85 -38.11 19.89 18.80
C VAL A 85 -38.05 20.66 17.48
N SER A 86 -39.17 21.28 17.11
CA SER A 86 -39.36 21.90 15.79
C SER A 86 -38.51 23.14 15.55
N ASN A 87 -38.29 23.98 16.57
CA ASN A 87 -37.58 25.24 16.41
C ASN A 87 -36.29 25.28 17.24
N VAL A 88 -35.18 25.68 16.61
CA VAL A 88 -33.89 25.94 17.27
C VAL A 88 -33.29 27.23 16.73
N ARG A 89 -33.35 28.30 17.53
CA ARG A 89 -32.78 29.60 17.22
C ARG A 89 -31.39 29.73 17.83
N LYS A 90 -30.36 29.87 16.98
CA LYS A 90 -28.99 30.14 17.40
C LYS A 90 -28.83 31.61 17.83
N ILE A 91 -28.39 31.84 19.06
CA ILE A 91 -28.16 33.20 19.61
C ILE A 91 -26.67 33.55 19.52
N LYS A 92 -25.82 32.68 20.07
CA LYS A 92 -24.36 32.79 19.99
C LYS A 92 -23.77 31.39 19.92
N VAL A 93 -23.02 31.11 18.86
CA VAL A 93 -22.38 29.80 18.67
C VAL A 93 -20.95 30.03 18.18
N ASP A 94 -19.99 29.71 19.03
CA ASP A 94 -18.56 29.74 18.71
C ASP A 94 -17.88 28.48 19.28
N ASN A 95 -16.56 28.36 19.13
CA ASN A 95 -15.79 27.20 19.60
C ASN A 95 -15.87 27.01 21.12
N GLU A 96 -15.97 28.08 21.92
CA GLU A 96 -15.97 28.00 23.39
C GLU A 96 -17.38 27.72 23.93
N SER A 97 -18.40 28.33 23.32
CA SER A 97 -19.74 28.45 23.89
C SER A 97 -20.87 28.26 22.87
N CYS A 98 -21.99 27.71 23.34
CA CYS A 98 -23.22 27.56 22.60
C CYS A 98 -24.38 28.14 23.42
N GLN A 99 -25.07 29.12 22.84
CA GLN A 99 -26.28 29.73 23.36
C GLN A 99 -27.38 29.67 22.31
N ILE A 100 -28.47 28.98 22.64
CA ILE A 100 -29.61 28.77 21.76
C ILE A 100 -30.94 28.94 22.51
N GLN A 101 -32.00 29.19 21.76
CA GLN A 101 -33.39 29.06 22.20
C GLN A 101 -34.07 27.95 21.39
N PHE A 102 -34.91 27.13 22.01
CA PHE A 102 -35.61 26.05 21.32
C PHE A 102 -37.01 25.79 21.92
N GLY A 103 -37.89 25.21 21.11
CA GLY A 103 -39.23 24.84 21.54
C GLY A 103 -40.22 24.59 20.39
N PRO A 104 -41.49 24.29 20.71
CA PRO A 104 -42.00 24.10 22.07
C PRO A 104 -41.49 22.81 22.72
N VAL A 105 -41.37 22.81 24.04
CA VAL A 105 -41.11 21.64 24.87
C VAL A 105 -42.39 21.27 25.60
N SER A 106 -43.03 20.19 25.17
CA SER A 106 -44.36 19.78 25.64
C SER A 106 -44.36 19.09 27.01
N GLN A 107 -43.24 18.49 27.42
CA GLN A 107 -43.12 17.75 28.69
C GLN A 107 -41.75 17.98 29.34
N PRO A 108 -41.68 18.09 30.68
CA PRO A 108 -40.39 18.06 31.39
C PRO A 108 -39.73 16.70 31.23
N GLY A 109 -38.40 16.66 31.26
CA GLY A 109 -37.66 15.42 31.14
C GLY A 109 -36.24 15.60 30.62
N THR A 110 -35.67 14.48 30.17
CA THR A 110 -34.34 14.44 29.55
C THR A 110 -34.47 14.61 28.04
N TYR A 111 -33.65 15.47 27.48
CA TYR A 111 -33.55 15.73 26.05
C TYR A 111 -32.11 15.56 25.58
N TYR A 112 -31.91 15.08 24.36
CA TYR A 112 -30.59 14.95 23.73
C TYR A 112 -30.39 16.05 22.70
N PHE A 113 -29.35 16.86 22.88
CA PHE A 113 -28.94 17.86 21.90
C PHE A 113 -27.78 17.35 21.06
N TYR A 114 -28.07 16.94 19.82
CA TYR A 114 -27.08 16.56 18.82
C TYR A 114 -26.64 17.77 17.99
N TYR A 115 -25.33 17.96 17.86
CA TYR A 115 -24.74 19.18 17.28
C TYR A 115 -23.77 18.96 16.11
N LEU A 116 -23.61 17.71 15.68
CA LEU A 116 -22.83 17.29 14.50
C LEU A 116 -23.56 16.22 13.65
N PRO A 117 -24.88 16.29 13.42
CA PRO A 117 -25.58 15.27 12.65
C PRO A 117 -25.14 15.28 11.18
N TYR A 118 -25.07 14.11 10.56
CA TYR A 118 -24.60 13.93 9.18
C TYR A 118 -25.39 12.87 8.42
N GLN A 119 -25.26 12.90 7.09
CA GLN A 119 -25.86 11.89 6.21
C GLN A 119 -24.98 10.64 6.17
N VAL A 120 -25.52 9.49 6.60
CA VAL A 120 -24.81 8.19 6.54
C VAL A 120 -24.65 7.76 5.08
N GLN A 121 -23.46 7.27 4.72
CA GLN A 121 -23.18 6.63 3.44
C GLN A 121 -22.91 5.14 3.69
N THR A 122 -23.73 4.26 3.12
CA THR A 122 -23.49 2.81 3.16
C THR A 122 -22.57 2.37 2.01
N GLY A 123 -22.00 1.18 2.12
CA GLY A 123 -21.12 0.60 1.10
C GLY A 123 -19.68 1.12 1.16
N SER A 124 -18.95 0.96 0.06
CA SER A 124 -17.52 1.24 -0.03
C SER A 124 -17.12 2.12 -1.23
N GLY A 125 -15.90 2.67 -1.20
CA GLY A 125 -15.33 3.49 -2.25
C GLY A 125 -15.00 4.89 -1.73
N ALA A 126 -15.34 5.93 -2.47
CA ALA A 126 -15.12 7.32 -2.02
C ALA A 126 -16.33 7.85 -1.21
N TYR A 127 -16.06 8.77 -0.27
CA TYR A 127 -17.09 9.37 0.58
C TYR A 127 -17.59 10.72 0.03
N TRP A 128 -18.90 10.85 -0.17
CA TRP A 128 -19.52 12.00 -0.85
C TRP A 128 -20.60 12.71 -0.04
N LYS A 129 -20.85 12.28 1.20
CA LYS A 129 -21.88 12.85 2.09
C LYS A 129 -21.31 13.96 2.97
N GLY A 130 -22.19 14.63 3.73
CA GLY A 130 -21.80 15.74 4.59
C GLY A 130 -22.65 15.87 5.85
N TYR A 131 -22.30 16.85 6.68
CA TYR A 131 -23.16 17.29 7.78
C TYR A 131 -24.50 17.77 7.25
N LEU A 132 -25.56 17.59 8.05
CA LEU A 132 -26.85 18.15 7.71
C LEU A 132 -26.73 19.69 7.66
N PRO A 133 -27.18 20.33 6.56
CA PRO A 133 -27.15 21.78 6.45
C PRO A 133 -28.24 22.38 7.35
N ASP A 134 -27.99 23.59 7.88
CA ASP A 134 -28.98 24.29 8.68
C ASP A 134 -29.98 25.07 7.82
N THR A 135 -30.87 24.35 7.13
CA THR A 135 -31.85 24.91 6.19
C THR A 135 -33.27 25.04 6.76
N VAL A 136 -33.49 24.71 8.04
CA VAL A 136 -34.84 24.75 8.60
C VAL A 136 -35.23 26.18 8.96
N THR A 137 -36.30 26.62 8.32
CA THR A 137 -36.95 27.89 8.63
C THR A 137 -37.67 27.78 9.96
N LEU A 138 -37.32 28.66 10.90
CA LEU A 138 -38.06 28.79 12.17
C LEU A 138 -39.51 29.20 11.88
N ASP A 139 -40.44 28.63 12.64
CA ASP A 139 -41.81 29.13 12.63
C ASP A 139 -41.82 30.63 12.99
N LYS A 140 -42.54 31.41 12.19
CA LYS A 140 -42.50 32.88 12.30
C LYS A 140 -43.07 33.36 13.63
N PHE A 141 -44.18 32.75 14.06
CA PHE A 141 -44.84 33.12 15.32
C PHE A 141 -43.99 32.73 16.52
N TRP A 142 -43.45 31.50 16.51
CA TRP A 142 -42.54 31.04 17.56
C TRP A 142 -41.28 31.90 17.64
N LYS A 143 -40.71 32.30 16.50
CA LYS A 143 -39.52 33.17 16.46
C LYS A 143 -39.80 34.55 17.05
N GLU A 144 -40.95 35.15 16.75
CA GLU A 144 -41.36 36.43 17.34
C GLU A 144 -41.53 36.31 18.85
N GLN A 145 -42.19 35.25 19.31
CA GLN A 145 -42.34 34.93 20.73
C GLN A 145 -40.98 34.75 21.42
N ALA A 146 -40.08 33.95 20.85
CA ALA A 146 -38.74 33.71 21.39
C ALA A 146 -37.88 34.99 21.48
N CYS A 147 -38.09 35.96 20.58
CA CYS A 147 -37.43 37.26 20.65
C CYS A 147 -37.95 38.18 21.77
N GLN A 148 -39.23 38.01 22.16
CA GLN A 148 -39.90 38.86 23.15
C GLN A 148 -39.89 38.26 24.56
N GLU A 149 -39.77 36.94 24.67
CA GLU A 149 -39.78 36.21 25.94
C GLU A 149 -38.56 36.56 26.79
N LYS A 150 -38.81 37.08 28.00
CA LYS A 150 -37.77 37.50 28.94
C LYS A 150 -37.51 36.47 30.03
N ASN A 151 -38.49 35.61 30.32
CA ASN A 151 -38.43 34.62 31.39
C ASN A 151 -38.51 33.20 30.80
N CYS A 152 -37.50 32.84 30.00
CA CYS A 152 -37.39 31.50 29.43
C CYS A 152 -37.04 30.46 30.50
N VAL A 153 -37.56 29.24 30.36
CA VAL A 153 -37.06 28.08 31.11
C VAL A 153 -35.62 27.80 30.67
N GLU A 154 -34.71 27.57 31.62
CA GLU A 154 -33.32 27.22 31.32
C GLU A 154 -33.15 25.70 31.28
N ALA A 155 -32.51 25.19 30.23
CA ALA A 155 -32.10 23.80 30.14
C ALA A 155 -30.78 23.60 30.89
N GLU A 156 -30.77 22.65 31.82
CA GLU A 156 -29.56 22.24 32.54
C GLU A 156 -28.79 21.22 31.71
N VAL A 157 -27.46 21.37 31.62
CA VAL A 157 -26.58 20.39 30.96
C VAL A 157 -26.07 19.42 32.00
N GLU A 158 -26.52 18.16 31.95
CA GLU A 158 -26.03 17.13 32.86
C GLU A 158 -24.60 16.70 32.50
N ARG A 159 -24.35 16.48 31.20
CA ARG A 159 -23.07 16.02 30.65
C ARG A 159 -23.01 16.12 29.13
N LEU A 160 -21.80 16.05 28.59
CA LEU A 160 -21.50 15.90 27.17
C LEU A 160 -21.08 14.44 26.89
N GLU A 161 -21.66 13.84 25.85
CA GLU A 161 -21.42 12.45 25.48
C GLU A 161 -20.87 12.32 24.06
N SER A 162 -19.85 11.49 23.89
CA SER A 162 -19.45 10.97 22.58
C SER A 162 -20.14 9.62 22.30
N ARG A 163 -20.36 9.34 21.01
CA ARG A 163 -21.04 8.12 20.56
C ARG A 163 -20.26 6.87 20.94
N THR A 164 -18.95 6.91 20.72
CA THR A 164 -18.01 5.87 21.15
C THR A 164 -16.77 6.50 21.81
N ARG A 165 -15.85 5.66 22.31
CA ARG A 165 -14.54 6.12 22.80
C ARG A 165 -13.68 6.69 21.65
N PHE A 166 -13.80 6.14 20.44
CA PHE A 166 -13.06 6.58 19.27
C PHE A 166 -13.48 7.99 18.82
N ASP A 167 -14.75 8.32 19.00
CA ASP A 167 -15.31 9.64 18.66
C ASP A 167 -15.00 10.71 19.72
N SER A 168 -14.42 10.36 20.87
CA SER A 168 -14.37 11.29 22.00
C SER A 168 -13.38 12.43 21.80
N PHE A 169 -13.84 13.67 22.03
CA PHE A 169 -12.95 14.84 22.14
C PHE A 169 -12.23 14.92 23.49
N TYR A 170 -12.71 14.25 24.52
CA TYR A 170 -12.15 14.38 25.86
C TYR A 170 -10.93 13.45 26.05
N PRO A 171 -9.83 13.92 26.69
CA PRO A 171 -9.57 15.28 27.16
C PRO A 171 -8.79 16.16 26.18
N MET A 172 -8.21 15.59 25.12
CA MET A 172 -7.16 16.24 24.31
C MET A 172 -7.67 17.09 23.14
N GLU A 173 -8.99 17.13 22.92
CA GLU A 173 -9.66 17.96 21.90
C GLU A 173 -10.73 18.86 22.51
N VAL A 174 -10.74 19.01 23.84
CA VAL A 174 -11.50 20.02 24.56
C VAL A 174 -10.64 21.27 24.68
N ILE A 175 -11.02 22.36 24.01
CA ILE A 175 -10.17 23.56 23.93
C ILE A 175 -10.11 24.33 25.25
N ALA A 176 -8.95 24.89 25.56
CA ALA A 176 -8.81 25.97 26.53
C ALA A 176 -9.44 27.25 25.96
N THR A 177 -10.19 27.97 26.79
CA THR A 177 -10.76 29.27 26.42
C THR A 177 -9.68 30.33 26.31
N ARG A 178 -9.94 31.40 25.55
CA ARG A 178 -9.04 32.57 25.43
C ARG A 178 -8.69 33.15 26.80
N GLN A 179 -9.65 33.17 27.71
CA GLN A 179 -9.45 33.68 29.07
C GLN A 179 -8.50 32.78 29.86
N GLU A 180 -8.70 31.46 29.84
CA GLU A 180 -7.81 30.50 30.50
C GLU A 180 -6.38 30.58 29.95
N ILE A 181 -6.21 30.70 28.63
CA ILE A 181 -4.89 30.86 28.00
C ILE A 181 -4.23 32.17 28.45
N ALA A 182 -4.98 33.28 28.48
CA ALA A 182 -4.46 34.56 28.94
C ALA A 182 -4.02 34.51 30.41
N ASP A 183 -4.79 33.85 31.27
CA ASP A 183 -4.45 33.71 32.68
C ASP A 183 -3.29 32.75 32.91
N TYR A 184 -3.19 31.68 32.11
CA TYR A 184 -2.04 30.78 32.11
C TYR A 184 -0.73 31.50 31.79
N ARG A 185 -0.73 32.34 30.74
CA ARG A 185 0.44 33.14 30.33
C ARG A 185 0.85 34.16 31.40
N LYS A 186 -0.11 34.77 32.10
CA LYS A 186 0.18 35.69 33.21
C LYS A 186 0.85 34.97 34.38
N GLN A 187 0.43 33.74 34.66
CA GLN A 187 0.97 32.93 35.76
C GLN A 187 2.32 32.29 35.43
N ASN A 188 2.64 32.07 34.15
CA ASN A 188 3.85 31.42 33.68
C ASN A 188 4.55 32.30 32.64
N SER A 189 5.35 33.28 33.06
CA SER A 189 6.06 34.16 32.12
C SER A 189 7.13 33.38 31.34
N SER A 190 6.91 33.21 30.03
CA SER A 190 7.83 32.55 29.11
C SER A 190 7.51 32.95 27.66
N ASP A 191 8.54 32.98 26.81
CA ASP A 191 8.40 33.24 25.37
C ASP A 191 7.78 32.05 24.63
N TRP A 192 8.10 30.83 25.09
CA TRP A 192 7.53 29.58 24.61
C TRP A 192 7.36 28.56 25.73
N TYR A 193 6.47 27.59 25.53
CA TYR A 193 5.95 26.71 26.55
C TYR A 193 6.10 25.26 26.13
N VAL A 194 6.32 24.39 27.12
CA VAL A 194 6.40 22.94 26.94
C VAL A 194 5.39 22.24 27.84
N PHE A 195 4.76 21.19 27.31
CA PHE A 195 3.70 20.43 27.97
C PHE A 195 4.00 18.93 27.85
N PRO A 196 4.65 18.31 28.84
CA PRO A 196 4.87 16.87 28.84
C PRO A 196 3.54 16.13 28.99
N GLU A 197 3.34 15.10 28.18
CA GLU A 197 2.09 14.35 28.13
C GLU A 197 2.35 12.87 27.87
N ASP A 198 1.53 12.01 28.47
CA ASP A 198 1.66 10.57 28.30
C ASP A 198 1.05 10.10 26.97
N ARG A 199 1.51 8.95 26.46
CA ARG A 199 0.95 8.29 25.27
C ARG A 199 -0.55 7.98 25.39
N GLU A 200 -1.09 7.83 26.59
CA GLU A 200 -2.53 7.65 26.81
C GLU A 200 -3.36 8.88 26.41
N ASN A 201 -2.73 10.04 26.27
CA ASN A 201 -3.38 11.29 25.88
C ASN A 201 -2.66 11.93 24.67
N PRO A 202 -2.68 11.32 23.46
CA PRO A 202 -2.03 11.87 22.27
C PRO A 202 -2.42 13.33 22.03
N ILE A 203 -1.46 14.20 21.72
CA ILE A 203 -1.74 15.60 21.39
C ILE A 203 -2.32 15.65 19.99
N ARG A 204 -3.59 16.08 19.87
CA ARG A 204 -4.37 16.00 18.63
C ARG A 204 -4.50 17.34 17.91
N MET A 205 -4.72 18.40 18.68
CA MET A 205 -5.00 19.74 18.16
C MET A 205 -3.71 20.49 17.80
N ARG A 206 -3.69 21.14 16.63
CA ARG A 206 -2.59 22.00 16.17
C ARG A 206 -2.85 23.49 16.37
N GLU A 207 -4.11 23.93 16.33
CA GLU A 207 -4.48 25.35 16.40
C GLU A 207 -4.94 25.79 17.80
N TYR A 208 -5.23 24.84 18.69
CA TYR A 208 -5.78 25.09 20.03
C TYR A 208 -5.01 24.33 21.11
N LEU A 209 -4.94 24.90 22.32
CA LEU A 209 -4.42 24.22 23.49
C LEU A 209 -5.52 23.40 24.19
N PRO A 210 -5.26 22.15 24.60
CA PRO A 210 -6.18 21.40 25.45
C PRO A 210 -6.42 22.09 26.78
N ALA A 211 -7.68 22.12 27.24
CA ALA A 211 -8.05 22.67 28.55
C ALA A 211 -7.27 22.02 29.70
N LYS A 212 -7.00 20.72 29.58
CA LYS A 212 -6.17 19.92 30.52
C LYS A 212 -4.81 20.55 30.79
N TRP A 213 -4.19 21.19 29.79
CA TRP A 213 -2.85 21.77 29.94
C TRP A 213 -2.80 23.02 30.80
N MET A 214 -3.94 23.67 31.04
CA MET A 214 -3.98 24.87 31.88
C MET A 214 -3.68 24.58 33.36
N ASP A 215 -3.67 23.29 33.75
CA ASP A 215 -3.23 22.79 35.05
C ASP A 215 -1.72 22.49 35.15
N VAL A 216 -1.01 22.46 34.02
CA VAL A 216 0.41 22.11 33.96
C VAL A 216 1.27 23.31 34.31
N ARG A 217 2.09 23.22 35.35
CA ARG A 217 3.10 24.27 35.65
C ARG A 217 4.36 24.04 34.81
N GLN A 218 4.91 25.11 34.26
CA GLN A 218 6.16 25.02 33.50
C GLN A 218 7.29 24.48 34.39
N GLY A 219 8.07 23.53 33.87
CA GLY A 219 9.11 22.82 34.61
C GLY A 219 8.63 21.61 35.44
N MET A 220 7.34 21.27 35.40
CA MET A 220 6.86 20.01 35.99
C MET A 220 7.49 18.79 35.31
N SER A 221 7.76 17.76 36.10
CA SER A 221 8.29 16.50 35.60
C SER A 221 7.25 15.75 34.80
N PHE A 222 7.64 15.23 33.64
CA PHE A 222 6.95 14.09 33.04
C PHE A 222 7.03 12.90 34.00
N ARG A 223 5.96 12.12 34.10
CA ARG A 223 5.89 10.89 34.91
C ARG A 223 5.20 9.80 34.10
N GLY A 224 5.94 8.74 33.79
CA GLY A 224 5.45 7.58 33.06
C GLY A 224 5.61 6.27 33.84
N LYS A 225 4.94 5.22 33.37
CA LYS A 225 5.03 3.86 33.93
C LYS A 225 5.35 2.87 32.82
N ALA A 226 6.52 2.24 32.90
CA ALA A 226 6.98 1.26 31.92
C ALA A 226 7.20 -0.12 32.59
N ALA A 227 7.00 -1.17 31.82
CA ALA A 227 7.44 -2.51 32.17
C ALA A 227 8.92 -2.73 31.77
N PRO A 228 9.65 -3.64 32.43
CA PRO A 228 10.95 -4.06 31.93
C PRO A 228 10.84 -4.62 30.50
N ASN A 229 11.86 -4.37 29.67
CA ASN A 229 11.89 -4.70 28.23
C ASN A 229 10.84 -3.97 27.38
N GLU A 230 10.15 -2.94 27.87
CA GLU A 230 9.18 -2.16 27.08
C GLU A 230 9.88 -1.08 26.22
N TYR A 231 9.36 -0.83 25.02
CA TYR A 231 9.64 0.43 24.33
C TYR A 231 8.57 1.46 24.70
N TYR A 232 8.91 2.37 25.61
CA TYR A 232 7.97 3.33 26.18
C TYR A 232 7.90 4.61 25.33
N ALA A 233 6.70 5.02 24.93
CA ALA A 233 6.49 6.25 24.18
C ALA A 233 5.81 7.32 25.04
N PHE A 234 6.16 8.58 24.81
CA PHE A 234 5.49 9.75 25.38
C PHE A 234 5.72 10.97 24.46
N GLN A 235 5.21 12.14 24.84
CA GLN A 235 5.32 13.33 24.02
C GLN A 235 5.54 14.60 24.84
N ILE A 236 6.13 15.61 24.20
CA ILE A 236 6.23 16.98 24.72
C ILE A 236 5.56 17.90 23.71
N GLY A 237 4.46 18.54 24.11
CA GLY A 237 3.81 19.59 23.33
C GLY A 237 4.60 20.89 23.41
N VAL A 238 4.95 21.47 22.26
CA VAL A 238 5.63 22.76 22.16
C VAL A 238 4.65 23.80 21.62
N TRP A 239 4.60 24.96 22.27
CA TRP A 239 3.76 26.07 21.84
C TRP A 239 4.44 27.42 22.06
N SER A 240 4.38 28.27 21.05
CA SER A 240 4.91 29.62 21.10
C SER A 240 3.86 30.63 20.63
N PRO A 241 3.25 31.42 21.55
CA PRO A 241 2.14 32.29 21.20
C PRO A 241 2.54 33.45 20.28
N GLU A 242 3.74 34.02 20.46
CA GLU A 242 4.08 35.32 19.89
C GLU A 242 5.06 35.27 18.71
N MET A 243 5.75 34.15 18.53
CA MET A 243 6.86 34.00 17.60
C MET A 243 6.93 32.59 17.04
N PRO A 244 7.43 32.40 15.80
CA PRO A 244 7.79 31.07 15.32
C PRO A 244 8.99 30.51 16.12
N LEU A 245 9.15 29.19 16.12
CA LEU A 245 10.32 28.49 16.65
C LEU A 245 10.98 27.65 15.56
N ASN A 246 12.24 27.33 15.73
CA ASN A 246 12.96 26.30 14.98
C ASN A 246 13.74 25.43 15.96
N ILE A 247 13.18 24.27 16.30
CA ILE A 247 13.81 23.31 17.20
C ILE A 247 14.87 22.55 16.40
N VAL A 248 16.13 22.71 16.79
CA VAL A 248 17.29 22.18 16.05
C VAL A 248 17.96 21.00 16.73
N ASP A 249 17.74 20.85 18.03
CA ASP A 249 18.40 19.81 18.82
C ASP A 249 17.55 19.41 20.04
N TYR A 250 17.81 18.20 20.53
CA TYR A 250 17.39 17.77 21.84
C TYR A 250 18.52 16.99 22.52
N GLN A 251 18.66 17.16 23.83
CA GLN A 251 19.65 16.44 24.62
C GLN A 251 18.98 15.72 25.78
N ALA A 252 19.20 14.41 25.86
CA ALA A 252 18.78 13.60 26.99
C ALA A 252 19.96 13.34 27.94
N THR A 253 19.64 13.23 29.23
CA THR A 253 20.56 12.67 30.23
C THR A 253 20.23 11.20 30.49
N ASP A 254 21.17 10.46 31.05
CA ASP A 254 20.88 9.13 31.61
C ASP A 254 19.71 9.26 32.61
N LEU A 255 18.69 8.41 32.49
CA LEU A 255 17.67 8.30 33.54
C LEU A 255 18.22 7.35 34.60
N THR A 256 18.43 7.84 35.82
CA THR A 256 19.18 7.12 36.85
C THR A 256 18.27 6.64 37.98
N CYS A 257 18.53 5.42 38.48
CA CYS A 257 17.96 4.86 39.70
C CYS A 257 19.09 4.18 40.51
N GLY A 258 19.67 4.91 41.46
CA GLY A 258 20.84 4.44 42.20
C GLY A 258 22.04 4.20 41.26
N LYS A 259 22.48 2.95 41.13
CA LYS A 259 23.60 2.55 40.23
C LYS A 259 23.13 2.12 38.84
N GLN A 260 21.84 1.90 38.65
CA GLN A 260 21.28 1.51 37.37
C GLN A 260 20.88 2.75 36.56
N ARG A 261 20.89 2.61 35.24
CA ARG A 261 20.55 3.70 34.33
C ARG A 261 19.90 3.20 33.06
N ILE A 262 18.97 3.99 32.53
CA ILE A 262 18.61 3.98 31.11
C ILE A 262 19.53 5.01 30.45
N PRO A 263 20.42 4.60 29.54
CA PRO A 263 21.38 5.52 28.94
C PRO A 263 20.66 6.56 28.06
N ALA A 264 21.22 7.77 27.95
CA ALA A 264 20.69 8.81 27.07
C ALA A 264 20.51 8.33 25.61
N SER A 265 21.40 7.44 25.13
CA SER A 265 21.34 6.84 23.79
C SER A 265 20.14 5.91 23.56
N ALA A 266 19.40 5.53 24.61
CA ALA A 266 18.16 4.76 24.50
C ALA A 266 16.91 5.64 24.37
N ILE A 267 17.08 6.97 24.35
CA ILE A 267 16.01 7.94 24.20
C ILE A 267 16.10 8.51 22.78
N THR A 268 14.98 8.54 22.07
CA THR A 268 14.89 9.03 20.68
C THR A 268 13.78 10.06 20.55
N CYS A 269 14.03 11.18 19.87
CA CYS A 269 12.98 12.11 19.42
C CYS A 269 12.66 11.88 17.95
N PHE A 270 11.54 11.22 17.66
CA PHE A 270 11.17 10.82 16.28
C PHE A 270 11.00 12.00 15.31
N ASN A 271 10.74 13.20 15.85
CA ASN A 271 10.56 14.41 15.06
C ASN A 271 11.88 15.01 14.56
N LEU A 272 12.98 14.82 15.30
CA LEU A 272 14.27 15.46 15.04
C LEU A 272 15.31 14.50 14.46
N GLU A 273 15.13 13.19 14.63
CA GLU A 273 16.04 12.18 14.07
C GLU A 273 15.32 10.90 13.67
N GLY A 274 16.04 10.04 12.96
CA GLY A 274 15.58 8.71 12.62
C GLY A 274 16.51 7.97 11.69
N VAL A 275 16.02 6.83 11.19
CA VAL A 275 16.66 6.04 10.13
C VAL A 275 15.67 5.98 8.98
N ASP A 276 16.11 6.37 7.79
CA ASP A 276 15.27 6.36 6.60
C ASP A 276 15.04 4.93 6.06
N PRO A 277 14.24 4.74 5.00
CA PRO A 277 14.01 3.42 4.42
C PRO A 277 15.22 2.73 3.79
N LYS A 278 16.34 3.44 3.59
CA LYS A 278 17.59 2.93 3.03
C LYS A 278 18.62 2.59 4.12
N GLY A 279 18.21 2.68 5.38
CA GLY A 279 19.08 2.44 6.52
C GLY A 279 20.00 3.62 6.87
N GLU A 280 19.81 4.79 6.26
CA GLU A 280 20.63 5.97 6.51
C GLU A 280 20.07 6.76 7.70
N SER A 281 20.93 7.07 8.67
CA SER A 281 20.55 7.90 9.82
C SER A 281 20.46 9.37 9.40
N PHE A 282 19.48 10.08 9.91
CA PHE A 282 19.31 11.51 9.65
C PHE A 282 18.95 12.29 10.91
N THR A 283 19.25 13.58 10.87
CA THR A 283 18.75 14.60 11.79
C THR A 283 18.07 15.70 10.97
N ARG A 284 17.08 16.39 11.55
CA ARG A 284 16.42 17.53 10.91
C ARG A 284 15.96 18.57 11.91
N ASP A 285 15.98 19.80 11.46
CA ASP A 285 15.38 20.93 12.17
C ASP A 285 13.86 20.90 12.01
N LEU A 286 13.15 21.39 13.03
CA LEU A 286 11.69 21.46 13.04
C LEU A 286 11.19 22.89 13.24
N GLY A 287 10.71 23.48 12.15
CA GLY A 287 10.06 24.78 12.16
C GLY A 287 8.62 24.71 12.70
N ILE A 288 8.31 25.54 13.71
CA ILE A 288 6.99 25.66 14.33
C ILE A 288 6.45 27.06 14.05
N LYS A 289 5.29 27.15 13.41
CA LYS A 289 4.65 28.45 13.13
C LYS A 289 4.13 29.10 14.42
N LYS A 290 4.15 30.44 14.47
CA LYS A 290 3.57 31.24 15.56
C LYS A 290 2.15 30.75 15.89
N GLY A 291 1.90 30.53 17.18
CA GLY A 291 0.59 30.17 17.72
C GLY A 291 0.20 28.71 17.53
N MET A 292 0.93 27.92 16.74
CA MET A 292 0.65 26.51 16.52
C MET A 292 1.23 25.63 17.65
N VAL A 293 0.57 24.50 17.88
CA VAL A 293 1.02 23.44 18.78
C VAL A 293 1.74 22.38 17.95
N GLN A 294 2.96 22.04 18.36
CA GLN A 294 3.76 20.96 17.78
C GLN A 294 4.03 19.87 18.82
N PRO A 295 3.48 18.65 18.65
CA PRO A 295 3.88 17.50 19.44
C PRO A 295 5.28 17.03 19.04
N LEU A 296 6.14 16.73 20.02
CA LEU A 296 7.37 15.99 19.84
C LEU A 296 7.23 14.63 20.51
N TRP A 297 7.30 13.55 19.74
CA TRP A 297 7.21 12.19 20.24
C TRP A 297 8.59 11.63 20.61
N PHE A 298 8.66 11.08 21.81
CA PHE A 298 9.84 10.46 22.36
C PHE A 298 9.61 8.96 22.58
N GLY A 299 10.64 8.17 22.31
CA GLY A 299 10.72 6.75 22.67
C GLY A 299 11.84 6.52 23.66
N VAL A 300 11.64 5.58 24.60
CA VAL A 300 12.62 5.15 25.59
C VAL A 300 12.70 3.62 25.56
N ASP A 301 13.85 3.08 25.15
CA ASP A 301 14.08 1.63 25.16
C ASP A 301 14.47 1.18 26.58
N VAL A 302 13.53 0.57 27.30
CA VAL A 302 13.73 0.11 28.68
C VAL A 302 14.32 -1.30 28.66
N ASP A 303 15.54 -1.45 29.15
CA ASP A 303 16.22 -2.76 29.16
C ASP A 303 15.53 -3.78 30.10
N ALA A 304 15.55 -5.05 29.71
CA ALA A 304 14.91 -6.15 30.44
C ALA A 304 15.53 -6.43 31.83
N SER A 305 16.80 -6.06 32.04
CA SER A 305 17.57 -6.34 33.26
C SER A 305 17.43 -5.25 34.33
N LEU A 306 16.72 -4.15 34.03
CA LEU A 306 16.51 -3.05 34.97
C LEU A 306 15.64 -3.50 36.15
N ALA A 307 16.03 -3.09 37.35
CA ALA A 307 15.27 -3.39 38.55
C ALA A 307 14.05 -2.47 38.64
N GLU A 308 13.07 -2.88 39.44
CA GLU A 308 11.93 -2.03 39.77
C GLU A 308 12.41 -0.74 40.47
N GLY A 309 11.92 0.41 40.01
CA GLY A 309 12.33 1.69 40.57
C GLY A 309 11.95 2.90 39.72
N VAL A 310 12.19 4.09 40.27
CA VAL A 310 12.00 5.36 39.58
C VAL A 310 13.32 5.79 38.95
N TYR A 311 13.37 5.83 37.62
CA TYR A 311 14.49 6.33 36.84
C TYR A 311 14.23 7.78 36.45
N SER A 312 15.10 8.69 36.86
CA SER A 312 14.90 10.12 36.65
C SER A 312 16.08 10.78 35.95
N GLY A 313 15.77 11.76 35.11
CA GLY A 313 16.72 12.59 34.39
C GLY A 313 16.02 13.78 33.76
N PHE A 314 16.57 14.27 32.66
CA PHE A 314 16.13 15.46 31.95
C PHE A 314 16.24 15.29 30.45
N ILE A 315 15.32 15.95 29.73
CA ILE A 315 15.41 16.25 28.31
C ILE A 315 15.50 17.76 28.15
N THR A 316 16.43 18.25 27.33
CA THR A 316 16.56 19.65 26.97
C THR A 316 16.19 19.81 25.50
N LEU A 317 15.31 20.75 25.17
CA LEU A 317 14.98 21.15 23.81
C LEU A 317 15.67 22.46 23.48
N THR A 318 16.28 22.56 22.30
CA THR A 318 17.03 23.73 21.86
C THR A 318 16.37 24.38 20.64
N ASP A 319 15.98 25.64 20.79
CA ASP A 319 15.58 26.50 19.69
C ASP A 319 16.79 27.29 19.16
N SER A 320 16.89 27.47 17.84
CA SER A 320 18.05 28.14 17.22
C SER A 320 18.25 29.61 17.63
N LEU A 321 17.20 30.30 18.06
CA LEU A 321 17.22 31.75 18.36
C LEU A 321 16.74 32.10 19.77
N HIS A 322 16.02 31.19 20.42
CA HIS A 322 15.23 31.46 21.63
C HIS A 322 15.60 30.56 22.82
N GLY A 323 16.79 29.97 22.76
CA GLY A 323 17.42 29.26 23.86
C GLY A 323 16.84 27.88 24.14
N GLU A 324 17.02 27.41 25.36
CA GLU A 324 16.74 26.03 25.74
C GLU A 324 15.61 25.90 26.77
N LYS A 325 14.85 24.81 26.71
CA LYS A 325 13.92 24.38 27.75
C LYS A 325 14.32 23.01 28.27
N LYS A 326 14.53 22.93 29.59
CA LYS A 326 14.86 21.70 30.30
C LYS A 326 13.62 21.12 30.99
N ILE A 327 13.30 19.87 30.67
CA ILE A 327 12.12 19.13 31.11
C ILE A 327 12.58 17.95 31.99
N PRO A 328 12.20 17.88 33.27
CA PRO A 328 12.45 16.71 34.09
C PRO A 328 11.62 15.52 33.60
N VAL A 329 12.22 14.33 33.54
CA VAL A 329 11.61 13.09 33.09
C VAL A 329 11.78 12.03 34.15
N SER A 330 10.71 11.31 34.46
CA SER A 330 10.70 10.23 35.45
C SER A 330 9.90 9.04 34.93
N LEU A 331 10.51 7.87 34.89
CA LEU A 331 9.86 6.60 34.53
C LEU A 331 9.88 5.65 35.72
N GLN A 332 8.70 5.22 36.16
CA GLN A 332 8.56 4.11 37.08
C GLN A 332 8.66 2.81 36.27
N VAL A 333 9.73 2.04 36.47
CA VAL A 333 9.86 0.68 35.92
C VAL A 333 9.28 -0.29 36.93
N GLU A 334 8.23 -1.03 36.56
CA GLU A 334 7.55 -2.00 37.43
C GLU A 334 6.82 -3.09 36.62
N GLY A 335 6.43 -4.18 37.28
CA GLY A 335 5.63 -5.24 36.65
C GLY A 335 6.43 -6.34 35.96
N GLN A 336 5.78 -7.06 35.03
CA GLN A 336 6.37 -8.21 34.33
C GLN A 336 7.18 -7.78 33.11
N ILE A 337 8.24 -8.54 32.81
CA ILE A 337 9.05 -8.34 31.60
C ILE A 337 8.18 -8.61 30.36
N LEU A 338 8.07 -7.63 29.45
CA LEU A 338 7.33 -7.82 28.20
C LEU A 338 8.15 -8.62 27.20
N THR A 339 7.60 -9.69 26.63
CA THR A 339 8.36 -10.57 25.71
C THR A 339 8.53 -9.99 24.30
N ASP A 340 7.69 -9.03 23.92
CA ASP A 340 7.61 -8.44 22.58
C ASP A 340 7.71 -6.90 22.62
N ARG A 341 8.28 -6.36 23.70
CA ARG A 341 8.46 -4.92 23.93
C ARG A 341 7.18 -4.10 24.04
N GLY A 342 6.02 -4.76 24.12
CA GLY A 342 4.71 -4.13 24.14
C GLY A 342 4.01 -4.09 22.77
N ASP A 343 4.60 -4.70 21.73
CA ASP A 343 4.06 -4.61 20.36
C ASP A 343 2.71 -5.28 20.17
N GLY A 344 2.37 -6.28 20.98
CA GLY A 344 1.05 -6.90 20.99
C GLY A 344 -0.05 -6.01 21.57
N GLU A 345 0.30 -4.90 22.21
CA GLU A 345 -0.61 -3.98 22.89
C GLU A 345 -0.56 -2.59 22.23
N PRO A 346 -1.34 -2.31 21.16
CA PRO A 346 -1.23 -1.08 20.37
C PRO A 346 -1.29 0.21 21.20
N TRP A 347 -2.07 0.23 22.29
CA TRP A 347 -2.18 1.38 23.20
C TRP A 347 -0.83 1.83 23.80
N ARG A 348 0.20 0.97 23.80
CA ARG A 348 1.54 1.31 24.27
C ARG A 348 2.35 2.15 23.29
N HIS A 349 1.97 2.23 22.02
CA HIS A 349 2.74 2.91 20.97
C HIS A 349 4.20 2.43 20.84
N SER A 350 4.53 1.22 21.30
CA SER A 350 5.89 0.65 21.26
C SER A 350 6.43 0.48 19.84
N ARG A 351 5.51 0.38 18.87
CA ARG A 351 5.79 0.22 17.44
C ARG A 351 6.27 1.49 16.76
N LEU A 352 6.22 2.65 17.42
CA LEU A 352 6.88 3.86 16.90
C LEU A 352 8.37 3.63 16.63
N ARG A 353 9.03 2.74 17.39
CA ARG A 353 10.43 2.36 17.13
C ARG A 353 10.62 1.72 15.75
N TRP A 354 9.59 1.08 15.20
CA TRP A 354 9.67 0.44 13.88
C TRP A 354 9.89 1.45 12.76
N LEU A 355 9.57 2.73 12.97
CA LEU A 355 9.92 3.81 12.03
C LEU A 355 11.43 3.87 11.75
N ASN A 356 12.26 3.48 12.72
CA ASN A 356 13.71 3.51 12.60
C ASN A 356 14.31 2.10 12.36
N SER A 357 13.50 1.12 11.93
CA SER A 357 13.99 -0.25 11.70
C SER A 357 14.81 -0.37 10.41
N THR A 358 15.93 -1.09 10.49
CA THR A 358 16.77 -1.50 9.35
C THR A 358 16.51 -2.95 8.92
N LEU A 359 15.41 -3.55 9.38
CA LEU A 359 15.08 -4.94 9.05
C LEU A 359 15.02 -5.16 7.53
N GLY A 360 15.70 -6.21 7.06
CA GLY A 360 15.72 -6.60 5.66
C GLY A 360 16.75 -5.85 4.81
N GLU A 361 17.55 -4.94 5.37
CA GLU A 361 18.62 -4.22 4.66
C GLU A 361 19.90 -5.06 4.44
N GLU A 362 19.94 -6.30 4.94
CA GLU A 362 21.14 -7.13 4.84
C GLU A 362 21.53 -7.39 3.38
N ASP A 363 22.80 -7.28 3.05
CA ASP A 363 23.29 -7.48 1.67
C ASP A 363 23.47 -8.96 1.31
N VAL A 364 22.37 -9.71 1.40
CA VAL A 364 22.31 -11.16 1.13
C VAL A 364 21.20 -11.49 0.12
N PRO A 365 21.38 -12.51 -0.74
CA PRO A 365 20.32 -12.99 -1.62
C PRO A 365 19.09 -13.48 -0.85
N VAL A 366 17.90 -13.29 -1.42
CA VAL A 366 16.67 -13.90 -0.91
C VAL A 366 16.45 -15.25 -1.58
N LYS A 367 15.91 -16.23 -0.85
CA LYS A 367 15.66 -17.56 -1.44
C LYS A 367 14.61 -17.45 -2.57
N PRO A 368 14.74 -18.24 -3.65
CA PRO A 368 15.74 -19.27 -3.90
C PRO A 368 17.05 -18.75 -4.54
N TYR A 369 17.22 -17.44 -4.72
CA TYR A 369 18.40 -16.88 -5.35
C TYR A 369 19.67 -17.18 -4.56
N THR A 370 20.75 -17.35 -5.31
CA THR A 370 22.08 -17.67 -4.80
C THR A 370 23.00 -16.48 -4.92
N GLU A 371 24.17 -16.57 -4.27
CA GLU A 371 25.18 -15.53 -4.31
C GLU A 371 25.69 -15.25 -5.73
N MET A 372 26.10 -14.00 -5.96
CA MET A 372 26.75 -13.56 -7.18
C MET A 372 28.12 -14.22 -7.35
N GLN A 373 28.42 -14.65 -8.58
CA GLN A 373 29.71 -15.22 -8.96
C GLN A 373 30.39 -14.36 -10.03
N VAL A 374 31.70 -14.16 -9.88
CA VAL A 374 32.52 -13.36 -10.79
C VAL A 374 33.70 -14.20 -11.28
N ASP A 375 33.83 -14.36 -12.59
CA ASP A 375 34.98 -14.96 -13.27
C ASP A 375 35.47 -14.03 -14.40
N GLY A 376 36.44 -13.17 -14.08
CA GLY A 376 36.89 -12.12 -14.98
C GLY A 376 35.76 -11.16 -15.35
N PHE A 377 35.34 -11.15 -16.62
CA PHE A 377 34.23 -10.32 -17.13
C PHE A 377 32.89 -11.06 -17.20
N ARG A 378 32.83 -12.26 -16.62
CA ARG A 378 31.62 -13.09 -16.55
C ARG A 378 31.00 -12.94 -15.17
N LEU A 379 29.81 -12.38 -15.13
CA LEU A 379 28.97 -12.28 -13.93
C LEU A 379 27.90 -13.36 -14.02
N SER A 380 27.66 -14.10 -12.94
CA SER A 380 26.65 -15.17 -12.91
C SER A 380 25.82 -15.10 -11.64
N CYS A 381 24.53 -15.35 -11.80
CA CYS A 381 23.57 -15.57 -10.73
C CYS A 381 22.73 -16.81 -11.06
N LEU A 382 21.76 -17.17 -10.21
CA LEU A 382 20.95 -18.37 -10.41
C LEU A 382 20.34 -18.42 -11.83
N GLY A 383 20.78 -19.35 -12.68
CA GLY A 383 20.22 -19.53 -14.02
C GLY A 383 20.52 -18.42 -15.05
N ARG A 384 21.24 -17.34 -14.72
CA ARG A 384 21.60 -16.28 -15.68
C ARG A 384 23.10 -15.97 -15.65
N GLN A 385 23.63 -15.64 -16.81
CA GLN A 385 25.03 -15.26 -17.00
C GLN A 385 25.14 -14.05 -17.92
N VAL A 386 25.99 -13.10 -17.54
CA VAL A 386 26.29 -11.90 -18.33
C VAL A 386 27.80 -11.84 -18.56
N VAL A 387 28.21 -11.76 -19.81
CA VAL A 387 29.61 -11.52 -20.19
C VAL A 387 29.72 -10.08 -20.66
N LEU A 388 30.52 -9.29 -19.94
CA LEU A 388 30.76 -7.88 -20.27
C LEU A 388 31.78 -7.76 -21.41
N ASP A 389 31.58 -6.78 -22.30
CA ASP A 389 32.57 -6.40 -23.28
C ASP A 389 33.75 -5.68 -22.59
N LYS A 390 34.97 -6.06 -22.95
CA LYS A 390 36.19 -5.54 -22.31
C LYS A 390 36.49 -4.07 -22.64
N LYS A 391 35.81 -3.49 -23.63
CA LYS A 391 36.05 -2.13 -24.12
C LYS A 391 34.89 -1.20 -23.79
N SER A 392 33.64 -1.66 -23.88
CA SER A 392 32.48 -0.84 -23.54
C SER A 392 31.97 -1.05 -22.11
N GLY A 393 32.27 -2.18 -21.48
CA GLY A 393 31.72 -2.55 -20.17
C GLY A 393 30.22 -2.88 -20.14
N LEU A 394 29.56 -2.82 -21.29
CA LEU A 394 28.17 -3.26 -21.48
C LEU A 394 28.09 -4.77 -21.75
N PRO A 395 26.92 -5.39 -21.61
CA PRO A 395 26.74 -6.80 -21.93
C PRO A 395 27.08 -7.10 -23.40
N ARG A 396 28.06 -7.99 -23.60
CA ARG A 396 28.38 -8.60 -24.91
C ARG A 396 27.54 -9.85 -25.16
N GLN A 397 27.25 -10.60 -24.11
CA GLN A 397 26.42 -11.80 -24.15
C GLN A 397 25.60 -11.86 -22.87
N ILE A 398 24.32 -12.24 -23.00
CA ILE A 398 23.42 -12.52 -21.89
C ILE A 398 22.80 -13.88 -22.17
N THR A 399 22.93 -14.80 -21.22
CA THR A 399 22.33 -16.13 -21.28
C THR A 399 21.33 -16.27 -20.13
N SER A 400 20.11 -16.71 -20.45
CA SER A 400 19.04 -17.01 -19.50
C SER A 400 18.63 -18.47 -19.64
N TRP A 401 18.77 -19.27 -18.58
CA TRP A 401 18.45 -20.70 -18.55
C TRP A 401 19.02 -21.48 -19.74
N GLY A 402 20.26 -21.14 -20.14
CA GLY A 402 20.98 -21.77 -21.25
C GLY A 402 20.65 -21.20 -22.65
N THR A 403 19.77 -20.20 -22.76
CA THR A 403 19.40 -19.55 -24.02
C THR A 403 20.06 -18.18 -24.14
N ASP A 404 20.80 -17.95 -25.24
CA ASP A 404 21.46 -16.67 -25.53
C ASP A 404 20.46 -15.63 -26.06
N ILE A 405 20.40 -14.46 -25.43
CA ILE A 405 19.44 -13.39 -25.76
C ILE A 405 19.96 -12.46 -26.85
N LEU A 406 21.24 -12.10 -26.79
CA LEU A 406 21.82 -11.07 -27.65
C LEU A 406 22.42 -11.65 -28.92
N GLU A 407 22.20 -11.00 -30.06
CA GLU A 407 22.90 -11.31 -31.32
C GLU A 407 24.25 -10.58 -31.41
N LYS A 408 24.35 -9.40 -30.79
CA LYS A 408 25.57 -8.57 -30.74
C LYS A 408 25.69 -7.88 -29.37
N PRO A 409 26.85 -7.26 -29.04
CA PRO A 409 26.96 -6.47 -27.81
C PRO A 409 25.99 -5.28 -27.77
N ILE A 410 25.47 -4.98 -26.58
CA ILE A 410 24.73 -3.74 -26.32
C ILE A 410 25.67 -2.55 -26.51
N ARG A 411 25.16 -1.46 -27.10
CA ARG A 411 25.95 -0.25 -27.36
C ARG A 411 25.28 1.00 -26.80
N PHE A 412 26.09 1.86 -26.20
CA PHE A 412 25.74 3.23 -25.89
C PHE A 412 26.52 4.14 -26.86
N VAL A 413 25.81 4.87 -27.70
CA VAL A 413 26.40 5.63 -28.82
C VAL A 413 26.13 7.12 -28.63
N VAL A 414 27.18 7.93 -28.77
CA VAL A 414 27.09 9.40 -28.85
C VAL A 414 27.39 9.79 -30.29
N GLU A 415 26.44 10.44 -30.96
CA GLU A 415 26.60 10.90 -32.32
C GLU A 415 26.84 12.41 -32.35
N THR A 416 28.03 12.83 -32.80
CA THR A 416 28.39 14.23 -32.99
C THR A 416 28.20 14.64 -34.45
N GLU A 417 28.50 15.90 -34.77
CA GLU A 417 28.52 16.36 -36.16
C GLU A 417 29.54 15.60 -37.03
N GLU A 418 30.65 15.15 -36.43
CA GLU A 418 31.74 14.41 -37.09
C GLU A 418 31.42 12.91 -37.26
N GLY A 419 30.37 12.41 -36.60
CA GLY A 419 29.90 11.02 -36.72
C GLY A 419 29.66 10.34 -35.37
N SER A 420 29.43 9.04 -35.42
CA SER A 420 29.23 8.21 -34.21
C SER A 420 30.56 7.97 -33.49
N LYS A 421 30.62 8.35 -32.21
CA LYS A 421 31.75 8.08 -31.32
C LYS A 421 31.50 6.82 -30.50
N VAL A 422 32.49 5.94 -30.48
CA VAL A 422 32.49 4.72 -29.66
C VAL A 422 33.69 4.79 -28.72
N TYR A 423 33.40 5.00 -27.45
CA TYR A 423 34.40 5.11 -26.41
C TYR A 423 34.84 3.71 -25.93
N GLN A 424 36.12 3.57 -25.61
CA GLN A 424 36.71 2.31 -25.17
C GLN A 424 37.59 2.53 -23.95
N ALA A 425 37.35 1.75 -22.90
CA ALA A 425 38.20 1.64 -21.71
C ALA A 425 37.99 0.27 -21.05
N LEU A 426 38.88 -0.10 -20.13
CA LEU A 426 38.74 -1.33 -19.37
C LEU A 426 37.79 -1.09 -18.18
N PRO A 427 36.68 -1.86 -18.04
CA PRO A 427 35.84 -1.79 -16.86
C PRO A 427 36.61 -2.21 -15.61
N GLN A 428 36.36 -1.53 -14.49
CA GLN A 428 36.99 -1.79 -13.20
C GLN A 428 35.94 -2.25 -12.18
N LEU A 429 36.28 -3.27 -11.40
CA LEU A 429 35.46 -3.73 -10.28
C LEU A 429 35.61 -2.75 -9.12
N GLU A 430 34.49 -2.26 -8.59
CA GLU A 430 34.45 -1.41 -7.39
C GLU A 430 34.11 -2.21 -6.14
N GLU A 431 33.11 -3.11 -6.25
CA GLU A 431 32.60 -3.85 -5.11
C GLU A 431 32.08 -5.23 -5.56
N GLN A 432 32.32 -6.24 -4.74
CA GLN A 432 31.72 -7.56 -4.89
C GLN A 432 31.25 -8.05 -3.52
N THR A 433 29.96 -8.38 -3.44
CA THR A 433 29.34 -8.96 -2.25
C THR A 433 28.52 -10.19 -2.65
N PRO A 434 27.98 -10.98 -1.70
CA PRO A 434 27.09 -12.07 -2.01
C PRO A 434 25.87 -11.66 -2.85
N ALA A 435 25.34 -10.44 -2.65
CA ALA A 435 24.12 -10.00 -3.32
C ALA A 435 24.35 -9.18 -4.59
N GLN A 436 25.53 -8.60 -4.80
CA GLN A 436 25.77 -7.70 -5.94
C GLN A 436 27.22 -7.60 -6.39
N VAL A 437 27.39 -7.08 -7.59
CA VAL A 437 28.67 -6.68 -8.17
C VAL A 437 28.53 -5.26 -8.70
N LYS A 438 29.43 -4.35 -8.31
CA LYS A 438 29.49 -2.97 -8.81
C LYS A 438 30.81 -2.74 -9.55
N GLY A 439 30.75 -1.93 -10.59
CA GLY A 439 31.94 -1.52 -11.33
C GLY A 439 31.79 -0.14 -11.94
N TYR A 440 32.93 0.45 -12.31
CA TYR A 440 32.98 1.71 -13.02
C TYR A 440 33.77 1.58 -14.31
N TRP A 441 33.49 2.50 -15.22
CA TRP A 441 34.22 2.62 -16.47
C TRP A 441 34.30 4.11 -16.84
N LYS A 442 35.42 4.53 -17.43
CA LYS A 442 35.64 5.91 -17.87
C LYS A 442 36.54 5.96 -19.09
N ALA A 443 36.12 6.72 -20.10
CA ALA A 443 36.86 7.00 -21.31
C ALA A 443 36.69 8.47 -21.70
N GLU A 444 37.63 9.03 -22.45
CA GLU A 444 37.55 10.42 -22.88
C GLU A 444 38.29 10.66 -24.19
N ASP A 445 37.90 11.71 -24.90
CA ASP A 445 38.64 12.29 -26.02
C ASP A 445 38.86 13.80 -25.79
N ALA A 446 39.18 14.54 -26.86
CA ALA A 446 39.40 15.98 -26.81
C ALA A 446 38.11 16.80 -26.52
N GLU A 447 36.94 16.24 -26.77
CA GLU A 447 35.64 16.92 -26.71
C GLU A 447 34.80 16.50 -25.52
N LEU A 448 34.86 15.22 -25.13
CA LEU A 448 33.90 14.62 -24.21
C LEU A 448 34.58 13.61 -23.29
N CYS A 449 34.20 13.65 -22.02
CA CYS A 449 34.45 12.59 -21.06
C CYS A 449 33.15 11.79 -20.86
N VAL A 450 33.24 10.47 -20.93
CA VAL A 450 32.12 9.55 -20.70
C VAL A 450 32.51 8.57 -19.60
N SER A 451 31.65 8.42 -18.61
CA SER A 451 31.81 7.39 -17.58
C SER A 451 30.49 6.68 -17.34
N PHE A 452 30.55 5.50 -16.76
CA PHE A 452 29.37 4.92 -16.12
C PHE A 452 29.71 4.24 -14.80
N LYS A 453 28.71 4.18 -13.92
CA LYS A 453 28.64 3.25 -12.78
C LYS A 453 27.65 2.15 -13.12
N GLY A 454 28.08 0.91 -12.97
CA GLY A 454 27.31 -0.29 -13.30
C GLY A 454 27.12 -1.17 -12.07
N ARG A 455 25.96 -1.80 -11.95
CA ARG A 455 25.63 -2.72 -10.86
C ARG A 455 24.85 -3.90 -11.41
N MET A 456 25.18 -5.12 -10.99
CA MET A 456 24.37 -6.33 -11.22
C MET A 456 24.04 -6.98 -9.89
N GLU A 457 22.79 -7.38 -9.70
CA GLU A 457 22.30 -8.04 -8.48
C GLU A 457 21.98 -9.54 -8.71
N PHE A 458 21.85 -10.29 -7.60
CA PHE A 458 21.60 -11.74 -7.56
C PHE A 458 20.34 -12.21 -8.30
N ASP A 459 19.40 -11.31 -8.57
CA ASP A 459 18.14 -11.60 -9.26
C ASP A 459 18.23 -11.40 -10.78
N GLY A 460 19.41 -11.04 -11.31
CA GLY A 460 19.62 -10.79 -12.74
C GLY A 460 19.25 -9.37 -13.18
N TRP A 461 18.95 -8.49 -12.24
CA TRP A 461 18.80 -7.05 -12.48
C TRP A 461 20.17 -6.39 -12.67
N MET A 462 20.25 -5.47 -13.63
CA MET A 462 21.43 -4.66 -13.90
C MET A 462 21.05 -3.19 -14.03
N ASN A 463 21.89 -2.28 -13.56
CA ASN A 463 21.71 -0.85 -13.74
C ASN A 463 23.00 -0.18 -14.19
N TYR A 464 22.84 0.83 -15.05
CA TYR A 464 23.91 1.64 -15.60
C TYR A 464 23.51 3.11 -15.53
N VAL A 465 24.34 3.92 -14.87
CA VAL A 465 24.23 5.39 -14.89
C VAL A 465 25.40 5.93 -15.69
N TYR A 466 25.15 6.35 -16.93
CA TYR A 466 26.13 6.98 -17.82
C TYR A 466 26.17 8.48 -17.59
N THR A 467 27.35 9.06 -17.40
CA THR A 467 27.56 10.50 -17.29
C THR A 467 28.37 11.00 -18.48
N LEU A 468 27.82 11.96 -19.20
CA LEU A 468 28.47 12.69 -20.29
C LEU A 468 28.92 14.06 -19.78
N THR A 469 30.23 14.34 -19.81
CA THR A 469 30.78 15.64 -19.39
C THR A 469 31.54 16.28 -20.55
N PRO A 470 30.96 17.29 -21.23
CA PRO A 470 31.60 17.98 -22.33
C PRO A 470 32.80 18.80 -21.85
N LYS A 471 33.92 18.71 -22.57
CA LYS A 471 35.12 19.54 -22.34
C LYS A 471 35.04 20.89 -23.05
N ARG A 472 34.11 21.02 -24.00
CA ARG A 472 33.75 22.24 -24.72
C ARG A 472 32.27 22.22 -25.07
N ASN A 473 31.72 23.36 -25.46
CA ASN A 473 30.35 23.40 -25.98
C ASN A 473 30.27 22.51 -27.23
N LEU A 474 29.35 21.55 -27.22
CA LEU A 474 29.19 20.56 -28.28
C LEU A 474 27.76 20.53 -28.78
N HIS A 475 27.60 20.43 -30.09
CA HIS A 475 26.34 19.99 -30.67
C HIS A 475 26.41 18.48 -30.95
N ILE A 476 25.46 17.74 -30.40
CA ILE A 476 25.31 16.32 -30.64
C ILE A 476 23.99 16.05 -31.37
N LYS A 477 24.02 15.14 -32.33
CA LYS A 477 22.85 14.71 -33.10
C LYS A 477 22.00 13.72 -32.33
N ASP A 478 22.62 12.87 -31.50
CA ASP A 478 21.92 11.85 -30.74
C ASP A 478 22.78 11.27 -29.61
N VAL A 479 22.11 10.80 -28.55
CA VAL A 479 22.65 9.81 -27.61
C VAL A 479 21.64 8.66 -27.59
N ARG A 480 22.11 7.43 -27.84
CA ARG A 480 21.21 6.27 -27.95
C ARG A 480 21.77 5.01 -27.31
N LEU A 481 20.84 4.20 -26.81
CA LEU A 481 21.04 2.82 -26.38
C LEU A 481 20.55 1.88 -27.49
N GLU A 482 21.39 0.92 -27.87
CA GLU A 482 21.10 -0.09 -28.88
C GLU A 482 21.18 -1.48 -28.27
N ILE A 483 20.06 -2.22 -28.30
CA ILE A 483 19.91 -3.57 -27.77
C ILE A 483 19.60 -4.54 -28.94
N PRO A 484 20.62 -5.22 -29.49
CA PRO A 484 20.45 -6.17 -30.60
C PRO A 484 20.11 -7.58 -30.08
N VAL A 485 18.82 -7.88 -30.02
CA VAL A 485 18.29 -9.18 -29.56
C VAL A 485 18.32 -10.19 -30.71
N ASN A 486 18.60 -11.45 -30.40
CA ASN A 486 18.48 -12.53 -31.38
C ASN A 486 17.01 -12.68 -31.80
N SER A 487 16.72 -12.65 -33.11
CA SER A 487 15.35 -12.69 -33.63
C SER A 487 14.58 -13.98 -33.31
N SER A 488 15.28 -15.07 -32.97
CA SER A 488 14.62 -16.31 -32.48
C SER A 488 14.20 -16.23 -31.02
N VAL A 489 14.74 -15.28 -30.26
CA VAL A 489 14.36 -14.98 -28.87
C VAL A 489 13.38 -13.81 -28.82
N GLY A 490 13.62 -12.74 -29.57
CA GLY A 490 12.76 -11.54 -29.63
C GLY A 490 11.49 -11.76 -30.47
N THR A 491 10.64 -12.69 -30.03
CA THR A 491 9.38 -13.04 -30.70
C THR A 491 8.21 -12.20 -30.20
N GLY A 492 8.20 -11.86 -28.91
CA GLY A 492 7.21 -10.99 -28.26
C GLY A 492 7.78 -9.63 -27.84
N PHE A 493 6.92 -8.63 -27.77
CA PHE A 493 7.24 -7.28 -27.33
C PHE A 493 6.12 -6.71 -26.44
N LEU A 494 6.47 -5.90 -25.45
CA LEU A 494 5.56 -5.19 -24.55
C LEU A 494 6.18 -3.85 -24.14
N GLY A 495 5.38 -2.80 -23.96
CA GLY A 495 5.84 -1.49 -23.49
C GLY A 495 6.20 -0.55 -24.63
N ALA A 496 6.87 0.57 -24.33
CA ALA A 496 7.12 1.66 -25.27
C ALA A 496 5.85 2.13 -26.04
N GLY A 497 4.70 2.09 -25.39
CA GLY A 497 3.39 2.44 -25.98
C GLY A 497 2.69 1.30 -26.75
N LEU A 498 3.26 0.09 -26.78
CA LEU A 498 2.68 -1.09 -27.40
C LEU A 498 2.11 -2.06 -26.35
N PRO A 499 0.96 -2.70 -26.61
CA PRO A 499 0.49 -3.82 -25.81
C PRO A 499 1.41 -5.03 -26.01
N GLY A 500 1.25 -6.06 -25.19
CA GLY A 500 1.84 -7.37 -25.39
C GLY A 500 1.40 -7.93 -26.73
N GLN A 501 2.35 -8.14 -27.63
CA GLN A 501 2.10 -8.60 -28.99
C GLN A 501 3.33 -9.28 -29.58
N GLU A 502 3.19 -9.88 -30.76
CA GLU A 502 4.33 -10.32 -31.56
C GLU A 502 5.23 -9.12 -31.92
N THR A 503 6.54 -9.31 -31.86
CA THR A 503 7.49 -8.22 -32.13
C THR A 503 7.32 -7.72 -33.56
N PRO A 504 6.99 -6.42 -33.76
CA PRO A 504 6.72 -5.87 -35.08
C PRO A 504 7.98 -5.88 -35.95
N GLU A 505 7.82 -6.01 -37.26
CA GLU A 505 8.95 -5.93 -38.19
C GLU A 505 9.65 -4.57 -38.11
N TRP A 506 8.87 -3.51 -37.94
CA TRP A 506 9.35 -2.16 -37.69
C TRP A 506 8.38 -1.40 -36.78
N TYR A 507 8.93 -0.50 -35.95
CA TYR A 507 8.16 0.43 -35.12
C TYR A 507 9.00 1.69 -34.88
N ASP A 508 8.35 2.86 -34.84
CA ASP A 508 8.93 4.12 -34.40
C ASP A 508 7.95 4.77 -33.41
N GLY A 509 8.33 4.77 -32.13
CA GLY A 509 7.55 5.30 -31.02
C GLY A 509 8.08 6.64 -30.53
N LYS A 510 7.17 7.54 -30.13
CA LYS A 510 7.48 8.81 -29.47
C LYS A 510 6.90 8.85 -28.08
N TRP A 511 7.54 9.62 -27.20
CA TRP A 511 7.14 9.78 -25.81
C TRP A 511 5.68 10.28 -25.69
N ASP A 512 5.30 11.28 -26.48
CA ASP A 512 3.99 11.93 -26.49
C ASP A 512 3.01 11.35 -27.53
N THR A 513 3.11 10.07 -27.89
CA THR A 513 2.24 9.50 -28.93
C THR A 513 0.76 9.53 -28.49
N PRO A 514 -0.14 10.23 -29.21
CA PRO A 514 -1.57 10.20 -28.90
C PRO A 514 -2.12 8.79 -29.09
N VAL A 515 -3.10 8.39 -28.27
CA VAL A 515 -3.87 7.18 -28.52
C VAL A 515 -4.69 7.43 -29.79
N LYS A 516 -4.24 6.92 -30.94
CA LYS A 516 -5.21 6.63 -32.00
C LYS A 516 -6.09 5.53 -31.44
N ALA A 517 -7.40 5.74 -31.39
CA ALA A 517 -8.37 4.66 -31.17
C ALA A 517 -8.20 3.64 -32.30
N ILE A 518 -7.25 2.72 -32.14
CA ILE A 518 -7.06 1.59 -33.05
C ILE A 518 -8.04 0.54 -32.55
N ASN A 519 -9.26 0.59 -33.07
CA ASN A 519 -10.02 -0.64 -33.19
C ASN A 519 -9.18 -1.56 -34.08
N HIS A 520 -8.63 -2.64 -33.50
CA HIS A 520 -8.68 -4.04 -33.96
C HIS A 520 -7.86 -4.93 -32.97
N SER A 521 -8.48 -5.21 -31.81
CA SER A 521 -8.31 -6.39 -30.92
C SER A 521 -6.96 -6.70 -30.24
N GLY A 522 -6.33 -5.71 -29.59
CA GLY A 522 -5.20 -5.91 -28.65
C GLY A 522 -5.23 -4.97 -27.44
N VAL A 523 -6.37 -4.88 -26.73
CA VAL A 523 -6.66 -3.79 -25.78
C VAL A 523 -6.64 -4.23 -24.31
N SER A 524 -5.78 -3.58 -23.50
CA SER A 524 -5.79 -3.64 -22.02
C SER A 524 -6.31 -2.34 -21.36
N ILE A 525 -7.15 -1.53 -22.06
CA ILE A 525 -7.65 -0.25 -21.52
C ILE A 525 -9.07 0.07 -22.03
N PRO A 526 -10.03 0.46 -21.16
CA PRO A 526 -11.22 1.21 -21.58
C PRO A 526 -10.81 2.63 -22.03
N VAL A 527 -10.82 2.92 -23.32
CA VAL A 527 -10.63 4.29 -23.83
C VAL A 527 -11.91 5.09 -23.61
N SER A 528 -11.84 6.19 -22.83
CA SER A 528 -12.83 7.27 -22.93
C SER A 528 -12.43 8.19 -24.08
N GLU A 529 -13.38 8.64 -24.91
CA GLU A 529 -13.15 9.54 -26.07
C GLU A 529 -12.53 10.91 -25.73
N LYS A 530 -12.17 11.18 -24.47
CA LYS A 530 -11.76 12.51 -23.98
C LYS A 530 -10.31 12.62 -23.52
N THR A 531 -9.52 11.55 -23.46
CA THR A 531 -8.13 11.59 -22.94
C THR A 531 -7.18 10.63 -23.69
N ASP A 532 -6.74 11.05 -24.87
CA ASP A 532 -6.01 10.21 -25.84
C ASP A 532 -4.47 10.30 -25.75
N TRP A 533 -3.84 9.92 -24.62
CA TRP A 533 -2.37 9.82 -24.55
C TRP A 533 -1.92 8.50 -23.93
N LEU A 534 -0.87 7.88 -24.47
CA LEU A 534 -0.20 6.70 -23.88
C LEU A 534 0.68 7.07 -22.66
N TRP A 535 0.52 8.28 -22.12
CA TRP A 535 1.40 8.90 -21.14
C TRP A 535 1.33 8.29 -19.73
N PRO A 536 2.46 8.12 -19.01
CA PRO A 536 3.82 7.90 -19.48
C PRO A 536 4.19 6.40 -19.48
N PHE A 537 5.05 6.00 -20.42
CA PHE A 537 5.79 4.73 -20.37
C PHE A 537 7.29 5.06 -20.42
N ASP A 538 8.07 4.31 -19.66
CA ASP A 538 9.53 4.48 -19.52
C ASP A 538 10.28 3.18 -19.81
N SER A 539 9.57 2.12 -20.19
CA SER A 539 10.10 0.77 -20.20
C SER A 539 9.53 -0.08 -21.34
N PHE A 540 10.25 -1.15 -21.67
CA PHE A 540 9.81 -2.19 -22.59
C PHE A 540 10.41 -3.55 -22.25
N TRP A 541 9.76 -4.61 -22.70
CA TRP A 541 10.27 -5.98 -22.70
C TRP A 541 10.29 -6.54 -24.12
N ILE A 542 11.33 -7.32 -24.43
CA ILE A 542 11.44 -8.09 -25.67
C ILE A 542 11.96 -9.49 -25.36
N GLY A 543 11.29 -10.52 -25.87
CA GLY A 543 11.68 -11.91 -25.61
C GLY A 543 10.64 -12.95 -25.98
N SER A 544 10.81 -14.13 -25.41
CA SER A 544 9.96 -15.32 -25.56
C SER A 544 9.63 -15.89 -24.17
N ALA A 545 8.89 -16.99 -24.13
CA ALA A 545 8.62 -17.71 -22.87
C ALA A 545 9.89 -18.25 -22.17
N LYS A 546 11.02 -18.39 -22.89
CA LYS A 546 12.25 -19.02 -22.39
C LYS A 546 13.37 -18.05 -22.05
N ALA A 547 13.40 -16.90 -22.72
CA ALA A 547 14.44 -15.90 -22.53
C ALA A 547 13.96 -14.54 -23.05
N GLY A 548 14.33 -13.47 -22.34
CA GLY A 548 14.00 -12.11 -22.73
C GLY A 548 14.71 -11.08 -21.87
N ILE A 549 14.62 -9.82 -22.27
CA ILE A 549 15.19 -8.70 -21.54
C ILE A 549 14.16 -7.58 -21.42
N HIS A 550 13.96 -7.11 -20.19
CA HIS A 550 13.24 -5.88 -19.89
C HIS A 550 14.24 -4.73 -19.76
N CYS A 551 13.88 -3.54 -20.23
CA CYS A 551 14.67 -2.32 -20.13
C CYS A 551 13.77 -1.20 -19.61
N GLU A 552 14.21 -0.52 -18.55
CA GLU A 552 13.55 0.66 -17.97
C GLU A 552 14.49 1.87 -18.06
N LEU A 553 13.96 3.01 -18.48
CA LEU A 553 14.66 4.28 -18.60
C LEU A 553 14.35 5.12 -17.36
N ARG A 554 15.39 5.62 -16.70
CA ARG A 554 15.30 6.26 -15.39
C ARG A 554 15.88 7.67 -15.42
N GLY A 555 15.70 8.39 -14.31
CA GLY A 555 16.13 9.79 -14.14
C GLY A 555 14.97 10.80 -14.07
N SER A 556 13.74 10.33 -13.92
CA SER A 556 12.57 11.13 -13.54
C SER A 556 12.46 11.30 -12.01
N SER A 557 11.49 12.10 -11.55
CA SER A 557 11.19 12.25 -10.12
C SER A 557 10.66 10.98 -9.45
N TYR A 558 10.15 10.03 -10.26
CA TYR A 558 9.65 8.74 -9.83
C TYR A 558 9.81 7.75 -11.00
N SER A 559 10.32 6.55 -10.68
CA SER A 559 10.38 5.39 -11.57
C SER A 559 9.83 4.20 -10.78
N GLY A 560 8.92 3.45 -11.38
CA GLY A 560 8.20 2.39 -10.68
C GLY A 560 6.78 2.18 -11.21
N PRO A 561 5.98 1.36 -10.52
CA PRO A 561 4.62 1.04 -10.94
C PRO A 561 3.66 2.23 -10.85
N LEU A 562 2.40 2.03 -11.25
CA LEU A 562 1.32 3.02 -11.15
C LEU A 562 1.57 4.34 -11.90
N LEU A 563 2.32 4.31 -13.00
CA LEU A 563 2.65 5.50 -13.80
C LEU A 563 1.40 6.26 -14.30
N ASN A 564 0.29 5.55 -14.53
CA ASN A 564 -0.98 6.15 -14.95
C ASN A 564 -1.74 6.82 -13.79
N ALA A 565 -1.40 6.53 -12.53
CA ALA A 565 -1.96 7.21 -11.36
C ALA A 565 -1.12 8.42 -10.94
N TYR A 566 0.21 8.29 -10.94
CA TYR A 566 1.11 9.36 -10.47
C TYR A 566 1.51 10.38 -11.53
N HIS A 567 1.42 10.03 -12.81
CA HIS A 567 1.79 10.89 -13.94
C HIS A 567 3.16 11.59 -13.77
N PRO A 568 4.25 10.86 -13.46
CA PRO A 568 5.55 11.48 -13.32
C PRO A 568 6.02 12.12 -14.64
N ALA A 569 6.94 13.07 -14.53
CA ALA A 569 7.64 13.59 -15.70
C ALA A 569 8.48 12.49 -16.36
N TYR A 570 8.66 12.55 -17.68
CA TYR A 570 9.59 11.64 -18.35
C TYR A 570 11.04 11.86 -17.89
N PRO A 571 11.88 10.82 -17.97
CA PRO A 571 13.32 10.97 -17.81
C PRO A 571 13.89 11.97 -18.83
N GLN A 572 14.27 13.17 -18.38
CA GLN A 572 14.58 14.30 -19.25
C GLN A 572 15.76 14.01 -20.21
N SER A 573 16.75 13.26 -19.75
CA SER A 573 17.89 12.87 -20.58
C SER A 573 17.48 12.02 -21.78
N TRP A 574 16.47 11.16 -21.62
CA TRP A 574 15.95 10.30 -22.68
C TRP A 574 14.88 10.97 -23.54
N SER A 575 13.95 11.71 -22.91
CA SER A 575 12.85 12.36 -23.61
C SER A 575 13.29 13.58 -24.41
N ASN A 576 14.18 14.39 -23.84
CA ASN A 576 14.77 15.59 -24.45
C ASN A 576 13.71 16.50 -25.07
N ASP A 577 12.73 16.91 -24.26
CA ASP A 577 11.60 17.72 -24.71
C ASP A 577 10.85 17.10 -25.92
N GLY A 578 10.69 15.77 -25.91
CA GLY A 578 9.99 15.01 -26.96
C GLY A 578 10.84 14.64 -28.18
N LYS A 579 12.11 15.09 -28.26
CA LYS A 579 13.00 14.74 -29.37
C LYS A 579 13.42 13.28 -29.40
N GLY A 580 13.47 12.64 -28.23
CA GLY A 580 13.78 11.21 -28.11
C GLY A 580 12.66 10.28 -28.59
N GLY A 581 12.88 8.98 -28.43
CA GLY A 581 11.88 7.95 -28.70
C GLY A 581 12.48 6.54 -28.83
N PHE A 582 11.69 5.65 -29.41
CA PHE A 582 11.97 4.22 -29.53
C PHE A 582 11.92 3.78 -30.99
N ARG A 583 12.75 2.82 -31.36
CA ARG A 583 12.73 2.20 -32.68
C ARG A 583 12.94 0.70 -32.58
N ILE A 584 12.15 -0.06 -33.34
CA ILE A 584 12.34 -1.51 -33.53
C ILE A 584 12.61 -1.75 -35.01
N ARG A 585 13.62 -2.56 -35.31
CA ARG A 585 13.92 -3.07 -36.66
C ARG A 585 14.25 -4.55 -36.59
N LYS A 586 13.38 -5.39 -37.14
CA LYS A 586 13.56 -6.84 -37.21
C LYS A 586 14.28 -7.23 -38.49
N SER A 587 15.24 -8.14 -38.36
CA SER A 587 15.90 -8.82 -39.47
C SER A 587 15.90 -10.33 -39.22
N LYS A 588 16.46 -11.12 -40.14
CA LYS A 588 16.47 -12.59 -40.03
C LYS A 588 17.15 -13.13 -38.77
N LYS A 589 18.21 -12.45 -38.28
CA LYS A 589 18.98 -12.89 -37.11
C LYS A 589 18.91 -11.92 -35.93
N GLU A 590 18.76 -10.64 -36.22
CA GLU A 590 18.81 -9.56 -35.24
C GLU A 590 17.50 -8.77 -35.23
N THR A 591 16.95 -8.55 -34.04
CA THR A 591 15.93 -7.54 -33.78
C THR A 591 16.57 -6.43 -32.96
N LEU A 592 16.79 -5.28 -33.61
CA LEU A 592 17.43 -4.14 -32.97
C LEU A 592 16.37 -3.25 -32.33
N VAL A 593 16.45 -3.09 -31.02
CA VAL A 593 15.71 -2.05 -30.28
C VAL A 593 16.66 -0.87 -30.04
N THR A 594 16.23 0.33 -30.39
CA THR A 594 16.98 1.57 -30.20
C THR A 594 16.17 2.55 -29.38
N VAL A 595 16.72 3.00 -28.25
CA VAL A 595 16.22 4.14 -27.49
C VAL A 595 17.10 5.32 -27.84
N TYR A 596 16.56 6.31 -28.54
CA TYR A 596 17.29 7.50 -28.97
C TYR A 596 16.76 8.72 -28.21
N SER A 597 17.60 9.75 -28.10
CA SER A 597 17.27 10.94 -27.34
C SER A 597 17.29 12.21 -28.19
N GLY A 598 17.76 12.12 -29.44
CA GLY A 598 17.72 13.19 -30.41
C GLY A 598 18.72 14.32 -30.13
N GLU A 599 18.69 15.32 -31.00
CA GLU A 599 19.70 16.38 -31.02
C GLU A 599 19.62 17.31 -29.81
N ARG A 600 20.79 17.74 -29.33
CA ARG A 600 20.90 18.76 -28.27
C ARG A 600 22.24 19.47 -28.29
N LYS A 601 22.31 20.55 -27.51
CA LYS A 601 23.54 21.28 -27.24
C LYS A 601 23.97 20.94 -25.82
N LEU A 602 25.23 20.56 -25.66
CA LEU A 602 25.85 20.32 -24.37
C LEU A 602 26.81 21.46 -24.05
N GLN A 603 26.78 21.97 -22.82
CA GLN A 603 27.67 23.05 -22.38
C GLN A 603 28.92 22.48 -21.74
N ALA A 604 30.05 23.18 -21.90
CA ALA A 604 31.32 22.78 -21.30
C ALA A 604 31.19 22.68 -19.76
N GLY A 605 31.56 21.53 -19.20
CA GLY A 605 31.53 21.24 -17.77
C GLY A 605 30.17 20.82 -17.21
N GLU A 606 29.07 20.95 -17.95
CA GLU A 606 27.74 20.51 -17.50
C GLU A 606 27.55 19.02 -17.77
N ALA A 607 27.44 18.23 -16.70
CA ALA A 607 27.22 16.80 -16.79
C ALA A 607 25.77 16.47 -17.18
N LEU A 608 25.60 15.43 -18.00
CA LEU A 608 24.30 14.89 -18.38
C LEU A 608 24.27 13.38 -18.11
N ASP A 609 23.35 12.96 -17.24
CA ASP A 609 23.23 11.57 -16.81
C ASP A 609 22.14 10.82 -17.59
N PHE A 610 22.46 9.61 -18.05
CA PHE A 610 21.56 8.65 -18.68
C PHE A 610 21.49 7.40 -17.81
N ASP A 611 20.38 7.23 -17.10
CA ASP A 611 20.13 6.09 -16.22
C ASP A 611 19.19 5.08 -16.92
N PHE A 612 19.58 3.81 -16.92
CA PHE A 612 18.72 2.71 -17.37
C PHE A 612 18.97 1.43 -16.58
N ALA A 613 17.93 0.62 -16.45
CA ALA A 613 17.98 -0.70 -15.85
C ALA A 613 17.62 -1.79 -16.87
N LEU A 614 18.23 -2.96 -16.73
CA LEU A 614 17.94 -4.17 -17.49
C LEU A 614 17.56 -5.29 -16.52
N LEU A 615 16.55 -6.08 -16.86
CA LEU A 615 16.19 -7.28 -16.12
C LEU A 615 16.15 -8.49 -17.06
N VAL A 616 16.93 -9.51 -16.75
CA VAL A 616 16.98 -10.76 -17.52
C VAL A 616 15.82 -11.67 -17.10
N THR A 617 15.03 -12.11 -18.09
CA THR A 617 13.83 -12.94 -17.88
C THR A 617 13.97 -14.30 -18.58
N PRO A 618 13.27 -15.36 -18.13
CA PRO A 618 12.54 -15.49 -16.86
C PRO A 618 13.41 -15.30 -15.61
N VAL A 619 12.89 -14.62 -14.59
CA VAL A 619 13.66 -14.33 -13.36
C VAL A 619 13.80 -15.54 -12.43
N LYS A 620 13.05 -16.62 -12.72
CA LYS A 620 13.10 -17.94 -12.08
C LYS A 620 12.43 -18.98 -12.98
N GLU A 621 12.63 -20.26 -12.69
CA GLU A 621 11.90 -21.33 -13.37
C GLU A 621 10.41 -21.27 -13.04
N LEU A 622 9.57 -21.68 -14.00
CA LEU A 622 8.13 -21.77 -13.80
C LEU A 622 7.80 -22.89 -12.81
N ASP A 623 7.02 -22.56 -11.79
CA ASP A 623 6.40 -23.56 -10.92
C ASP A 623 5.02 -23.93 -11.45
N ILE A 624 5.03 -24.76 -12.50
CA ILE A 624 3.79 -25.24 -13.15
C ILE A 624 2.95 -26.07 -12.18
N ARG A 625 3.59 -26.78 -11.24
CA ARG A 625 2.87 -27.62 -10.29
C ARG A 625 1.99 -26.78 -9.37
N SER A 626 2.53 -25.71 -8.79
CA SER A 626 1.75 -24.85 -7.89
C SER A 626 0.57 -24.17 -8.59
N GLN A 627 0.65 -23.88 -9.89
CA GLN A 627 -0.51 -23.35 -10.64
C GLN A 627 -1.75 -24.23 -10.50
N PHE A 628 -1.58 -25.56 -10.47
CA PHE A 628 -2.68 -26.52 -10.44
C PHE A 628 -3.07 -26.99 -9.03
N THR A 629 -2.16 -26.84 -8.05
CA THR A 629 -2.37 -27.28 -6.66
C THR A 629 -2.71 -26.15 -5.68
N ASP A 630 -2.19 -24.95 -5.92
CA ASP A 630 -2.36 -23.80 -5.03
C ASP A 630 -3.64 -23.07 -5.39
N ARG A 631 -4.78 -23.69 -5.08
CA ARG A 631 -6.12 -23.19 -5.40
C ARG A 631 -6.57 -22.18 -4.35
N TYR A 632 -7.00 -21.02 -4.81
CA TYR A 632 -7.33 -19.87 -3.97
C TYR A 632 -8.83 -19.81 -3.65
N TYR A 633 -9.11 -19.52 -2.39
CA TYR A 633 -10.37 -18.96 -1.91
C TYR A 633 -10.20 -17.46 -1.70
N HIS A 634 -10.98 -16.65 -2.40
CA HIS A 634 -10.94 -15.19 -2.34
C HIS A 634 -12.36 -14.62 -2.41
N ASN A 635 -12.88 -14.21 -1.26
CA ASN A 635 -14.16 -13.51 -1.12
C ASN A 635 -13.96 -12.32 -0.20
N GLY A 636 -14.19 -11.10 -0.71
CA GLY A 636 -13.88 -9.87 0.01
C GLY A 636 -14.61 -9.74 1.35
N GLN A 637 -15.92 -10.02 1.35
CA GLN A 637 -16.78 -9.87 2.53
C GLN A 637 -16.73 -11.11 3.44
N TYR A 638 -16.65 -12.31 2.85
CA TYR A 638 -16.81 -13.58 3.57
C TYR A 638 -15.56 -14.48 3.42
N PRO A 639 -14.48 -14.21 4.17
CA PRO A 639 -13.18 -14.86 3.98
C PRO A 639 -13.11 -16.32 4.52
N ILE A 640 -14.23 -16.89 4.98
CA ILE A 640 -14.30 -18.25 5.52
C ILE A 640 -14.85 -19.19 4.43
N PRO A 641 -14.05 -20.12 3.88
CA PRO A 641 -14.54 -21.13 2.95
C PRO A 641 -15.50 -22.12 3.62
N ALA A 642 -16.40 -22.69 2.81
CA ALA A 642 -17.19 -23.84 3.22
C ALA A 642 -16.36 -25.14 3.18
N GLU A 643 -16.85 -26.21 3.83
CA GLU A 643 -16.15 -27.51 3.82
C GLU A 643 -16.04 -28.08 2.40
N GLU A 644 -17.07 -27.88 1.59
CA GLU A 644 -17.11 -28.31 0.18
C GLU A 644 -16.03 -27.60 -0.65
N ASP A 645 -15.64 -26.37 -0.30
CA ASP A 645 -14.59 -25.64 -1.01
C ASP A 645 -13.21 -26.26 -0.75
N VAL A 646 -12.95 -26.69 0.49
CA VAL A 646 -11.72 -27.42 0.83
C VAL A 646 -11.69 -28.79 0.16
N GLN A 647 -12.82 -29.50 0.14
CA GLN A 647 -12.94 -30.78 -0.57
C GLN A 647 -12.73 -30.63 -2.09
N ALA A 648 -13.14 -29.49 -2.68
CA ALA A 648 -12.85 -29.14 -4.07
C ALA A 648 -11.38 -28.75 -4.33
N GLY A 649 -10.56 -28.68 -3.27
CA GLY A 649 -9.12 -28.53 -3.36
C GLY A 649 -8.58 -27.16 -3.00
N VAL A 650 -9.37 -26.25 -2.40
CA VAL A 650 -8.84 -24.98 -1.87
C VAL A 650 -7.67 -25.24 -0.92
N LYS A 651 -6.58 -24.49 -1.11
CA LYS A 651 -5.36 -24.56 -0.28
C LYS A 651 -4.87 -23.21 0.20
N ILE A 652 -5.34 -22.10 -0.36
CA ILE A 652 -4.91 -20.76 0.03
C ILE A 652 -6.14 -19.87 0.22
N ILE A 653 -6.22 -19.18 1.34
CA ILE A 653 -7.28 -18.23 1.67
C ILE A 653 -6.68 -16.82 1.64
N ASN A 654 -7.25 -15.95 0.83
CA ASN A 654 -6.93 -14.52 0.85
C ASN A 654 -7.98 -13.79 1.69
N VAL A 655 -7.52 -13.20 2.80
CA VAL A 655 -8.34 -12.32 3.65
C VAL A 655 -8.17 -10.90 3.16
N HIS A 656 -9.20 -10.39 2.50
CA HIS A 656 -9.27 -9.00 2.05
C HIS A 656 -9.41 -8.04 3.24
N HIS A 657 -9.28 -6.71 3.05
CA HIS A 657 -9.75 -5.75 4.06
C HIS A 657 -11.28 -5.63 4.04
N ALA A 658 -11.85 -4.82 4.94
CA ALA A 658 -13.28 -4.52 5.02
C ALA A 658 -14.17 -5.72 5.41
N ASN A 659 -13.67 -6.56 6.31
CA ASN A 659 -14.44 -7.63 6.93
C ASN A 659 -14.07 -7.78 8.41
N GLU A 660 -14.77 -8.67 9.10
CA GLU A 660 -14.66 -8.85 10.54
C GLU A 660 -13.28 -9.33 11.04
N PHE A 661 -12.42 -9.88 10.16
CA PHE A 661 -11.07 -10.37 10.49
C PHE A 661 -9.98 -9.34 10.19
N ASN A 662 -10.14 -8.57 9.11
CA ASN A 662 -9.23 -7.50 8.70
C ASN A 662 -10.04 -6.24 8.34
N PRO A 663 -10.64 -5.55 9.33
CA PRO A 663 -11.61 -4.50 9.05
C PRO A 663 -10.96 -3.25 8.48
N TYR A 664 -9.77 -2.89 8.97
CA TYR A 664 -9.15 -1.60 8.69
C TYR A 664 -8.06 -1.72 7.65
N ILE A 665 -8.19 -0.95 6.57
CA ILE A 665 -7.26 -1.01 5.45
C ILE A 665 -5.84 -0.67 5.93
N ASN A 666 -4.91 -1.56 5.57
CA ASN A 666 -3.49 -1.43 5.87
C ASN A 666 -3.14 -1.27 7.36
N TYR A 667 -3.99 -1.76 8.28
CA TYR A 667 -3.69 -1.81 9.71
C TYR A 667 -4.31 -3.05 10.42
N PRO A 668 -3.81 -4.26 10.11
CA PRO A 668 -4.33 -5.55 10.60
C PRO A 668 -3.93 -5.89 12.05
N PHE A 669 -3.90 -4.89 12.95
CA PHE A 669 -3.38 -5.06 14.31
C PHE A 669 -4.42 -4.95 15.43
N LEU A 670 -5.67 -4.63 15.07
CA LEU A 670 -6.76 -4.39 16.03
C LEU A 670 -7.67 -5.61 16.22
N THR A 671 -7.44 -6.68 15.47
CA THR A 671 -8.24 -7.92 15.48
C THR A 671 -7.38 -9.18 15.69
N ASN A 672 -6.19 -9.04 16.29
CA ASN A 672 -5.16 -10.08 16.39
C ASN A 672 -5.68 -11.44 16.88
N GLU A 673 -6.44 -11.48 17.97
CA GLU A 673 -6.95 -12.74 18.55
C GLU A 673 -7.86 -13.49 17.57
N LYS A 674 -8.75 -12.75 16.91
CA LYS A 674 -9.70 -13.30 15.95
C LYS A 674 -8.99 -13.79 14.70
N LEU A 675 -8.05 -12.99 14.19
CA LEU A 675 -7.27 -13.36 13.01
C LEU A 675 -6.36 -14.58 13.29
N LYS A 676 -5.69 -14.61 14.44
CA LYS A 676 -4.87 -15.75 14.87
C LYS A 676 -5.67 -17.03 15.04
N ALA A 677 -6.89 -16.94 15.60
CA ALA A 677 -7.79 -18.09 15.71
C ALA A 677 -8.19 -18.61 14.32
N MET A 678 -8.55 -17.71 13.40
CA MET A 678 -8.86 -18.04 12.00
C MET A 678 -7.69 -18.74 11.31
N VAL A 679 -6.47 -18.18 11.40
CA VAL A 679 -5.27 -18.77 10.79
C VAL A 679 -5.01 -20.17 11.33
N LYS A 680 -5.06 -20.34 12.65
CA LYS A 680 -4.86 -21.63 13.30
C LYS A 680 -5.88 -22.69 12.86
N GLU A 681 -7.16 -22.31 12.74
CA GLU A 681 -8.20 -23.23 12.27
C GLU A 681 -7.88 -23.74 10.86
N TRP A 682 -7.58 -22.83 9.94
CA TRP A 682 -7.38 -23.17 8.53
C TRP A 682 -6.06 -23.89 8.25
N HIS A 683 -5.02 -23.59 9.03
CA HIS A 683 -3.81 -24.41 9.06
C HIS A 683 -4.10 -25.86 9.46
N GLY A 684 -4.99 -26.07 10.45
CA GLY A 684 -5.44 -27.40 10.87
C GLY A 684 -6.14 -28.19 9.76
N LYS A 685 -6.68 -27.50 8.75
CA LYS A 685 -7.31 -28.07 7.55
C LYS A 685 -6.36 -28.12 6.33
N GLY A 686 -5.09 -27.79 6.52
CA GLY A 686 -4.07 -27.80 5.46
C GLY A 686 -4.19 -26.66 4.46
N CYS A 687 -4.83 -25.55 4.84
CA CYS A 687 -4.89 -24.32 4.06
C CYS A 687 -3.86 -23.31 4.59
N LYS A 688 -3.28 -22.52 3.69
CA LYS A 688 -2.51 -21.31 4.00
C LYS A 688 -3.43 -20.09 4.06
N VAL A 689 -3.09 -19.08 4.85
CA VAL A 689 -3.86 -17.84 4.99
C VAL A 689 -2.97 -16.62 4.71
N LYS A 690 -3.41 -15.74 3.81
CA LYS A 690 -2.72 -14.52 3.41
C LYS A 690 -3.60 -13.30 3.62
N LEU A 691 -2.99 -12.13 3.78
CA LEU A 691 -3.72 -10.89 4.05
C LEU A 691 -3.54 -9.85 2.94
N TYR A 692 -4.59 -9.06 2.72
CA TYR A 692 -4.46 -7.73 2.13
C TYR A 692 -3.69 -6.81 3.08
N TYR A 693 -2.51 -6.34 2.65
CA TYR A 693 -1.69 -5.39 3.41
C TYR A 693 -0.72 -4.64 2.49
N THR A 694 -1.04 -3.38 2.18
CA THR A 694 -0.30 -2.47 1.29
C THR A 694 0.04 -1.15 2.00
N LEU A 695 0.46 -0.11 1.26
CA LEU A 695 1.02 1.12 1.82
C LEU A 695 0.42 2.44 1.32
N ARG A 696 -0.41 2.43 0.27
CA ARG A 696 -0.93 3.67 -0.36
C ARG A 696 -1.96 4.40 0.51
N GLU A 697 -2.72 3.66 1.28
CA GLU A 697 -3.83 4.17 2.08
C GLU A 697 -3.62 3.74 3.53
N LEU A 698 -3.98 4.60 4.49
CA LEU A 698 -3.85 4.30 5.91
C LEU A 698 -5.12 4.66 6.65
N THR A 699 -5.75 3.67 7.29
CA THR A 699 -6.96 3.86 8.10
C THR A 699 -6.83 4.98 9.15
N ASN A 700 -7.93 5.68 9.43
CA ASN A 700 -8.05 6.60 10.58
C ASN A 700 -7.97 5.88 11.94
N MET A 701 -8.00 4.55 11.95
CA MET A 701 -7.91 3.71 13.16
C MET A 701 -6.46 3.39 13.58
N VAL A 702 -5.46 3.82 12.81
CA VAL A 702 -4.04 3.62 13.14
C VAL A 702 -3.75 4.22 14.53
N THR A 703 -3.25 3.41 15.46
CA THR A 703 -3.06 3.87 16.85
C THR A 703 -2.05 5.01 16.92
N GLU A 704 -1.03 4.96 16.08
CA GLU A 704 0.04 5.93 15.96
C GLU A 704 -0.33 7.20 15.17
N LEU A 705 -1.60 7.40 14.78
CA LEU A 705 -2.05 8.49 13.89
C LEU A 705 -1.49 9.86 14.28
N TRP A 706 -1.55 10.20 15.56
CA TRP A 706 -1.12 11.51 16.06
C TRP A 706 0.39 11.68 16.08
N ALA A 707 1.13 10.58 16.31
CA ALA A 707 2.58 10.59 16.19
C ALA A 707 3.01 10.77 14.73
N ILE A 708 2.41 10.01 13.82
CA ILE A 708 2.62 10.13 12.37
C ILE A 708 2.33 11.55 11.90
N ARG A 709 1.18 12.11 12.32
CA ARG A 709 0.79 13.48 12.00
C ARG A 709 1.73 14.53 12.58
N SER A 710 2.45 14.25 13.66
CA SER A 710 3.45 15.17 14.23
C SER A 710 4.72 15.28 13.36
N LEU A 711 4.96 14.32 12.46
CA LEU A 711 6.11 14.28 11.55
C LEU A 711 5.90 15.13 10.28
N GLY A 712 4.87 15.98 10.26
CA GLY A 712 4.50 16.77 9.09
C GLY A 712 3.97 15.90 7.96
N HIS A 713 4.52 16.07 6.75
CA HIS A 713 4.12 15.33 5.55
C HIS A 713 5.05 14.17 5.20
N GLU A 714 5.87 13.72 6.15
CA GLU A 714 6.77 12.58 5.92
C GLU A 714 5.98 11.33 5.52
N ILE A 715 4.88 11.03 6.22
CA ILE A 715 4.12 9.78 6.06
C ILE A 715 2.71 10.02 5.54
N LEU A 716 1.99 11.03 6.04
CA LEU A 716 0.65 11.39 5.55
C LEU A 716 0.74 12.54 4.56
N ARG A 717 0.05 12.41 3.43
CA ARG A 717 -0.05 13.53 2.48
C ARG A 717 -0.97 14.60 3.06
N GLY A 718 -0.55 15.86 2.94
CA GLY A 718 -1.42 17.01 3.20
C GLY A 718 -2.61 17.07 2.22
N GLY A 719 -3.50 18.05 2.43
CA GLY A 719 -4.66 18.25 1.55
C GLY A 719 -5.73 19.14 2.17
N ASP A 720 -6.79 19.39 1.40
CA ASP A 720 -7.88 20.29 1.77
C ASP A 720 -8.81 19.73 2.87
N GLY A 721 -8.62 18.46 3.26
CA GLY A 721 -9.48 17.76 4.22
C GLY A 721 -10.84 17.37 3.63
N GLY A 722 -11.83 17.14 4.48
CA GLY A 722 -13.15 16.63 4.09
C GLY A 722 -13.34 15.14 4.39
N GLY A 723 -14.10 14.44 3.55
CA GLY A 723 -14.39 13.01 3.74
C GLY A 723 -15.32 12.72 4.92
N TYR A 724 -15.16 11.54 5.52
CA TYR A 724 -15.97 11.04 6.64
C TYR A 724 -15.96 12.02 7.84
N PRO A 725 -17.10 12.26 8.53
CA PRO A 725 -17.23 13.22 9.63
C PRO A 725 -16.15 13.12 10.70
N TRP A 726 -15.77 11.91 11.11
CA TRP A 726 -14.69 11.73 12.10
C TRP A 726 -13.39 12.45 11.70
N CYS A 727 -12.97 12.35 10.42
CA CYS A 727 -11.78 13.06 9.95
C CYS A 727 -11.94 14.59 10.04
N ARG A 728 -13.15 15.11 9.79
CA ARG A 728 -13.45 16.55 9.86
C ARG A 728 -13.50 17.06 11.31
N GLU A 729 -13.87 16.18 12.25
CA GLU A 729 -13.97 16.46 13.68
C GLU A 729 -12.58 16.46 14.34
N HIS A 730 -11.76 15.46 14.02
CA HIS A 730 -10.50 15.21 14.73
C HIS A 730 -9.27 15.70 13.96
N LEU A 731 -9.22 15.49 12.64
CA LEU A 731 -8.10 15.97 11.84
C LEU A 731 -8.26 17.45 11.47
N VAL A 732 -9.47 17.88 11.14
CA VAL A 732 -9.86 19.26 10.79
C VAL A 732 -9.25 19.76 9.48
N THR A 733 -7.93 19.67 9.31
CA THR A 733 -7.14 20.23 8.20
C THR A 733 -5.96 19.34 7.82
N ASP A 734 -5.41 19.57 6.62
CA ASP A 734 -4.09 19.08 6.22
C ASP A 734 -4.01 17.54 6.12
N TYR A 735 -4.98 16.98 5.40
CA TYR A 735 -5.05 15.55 5.06
C TYR A 735 -5.83 15.35 3.76
N THR A 736 -5.65 14.21 3.12
CA THR A 736 -6.40 13.80 1.92
C THR A 736 -7.19 12.51 2.20
N PRO A 737 -8.54 12.54 2.18
CA PRO A 737 -9.36 11.32 2.28
C PRO A 737 -9.11 10.36 1.12
N GLN A 738 -9.20 9.05 1.38
CA GLN A 738 -9.12 7.96 0.39
C GLN A 738 -10.28 6.98 0.59
N TRP A 739 -10.02 5.67 0.48
CA TRP A 739 -11.00 4.61 0.61
C TRP A 739 -11.82 4.74 1.90
N TYR A 740 -13.13 4.55 1.73
CA TYR A 740 -14.14 4.51 2.78
C TYR A 740 -14.88 3.18 2.70
N HIS A 741 -15.13 2.56 3.85
CA HIS A 741 -16.00 1.40 3.97
C HIS A 741 -16.89 1.54 5.20
N HIS A 742 -18.20 1.50 4.98
CA HIS A 742 -19.20 1.48 6.04
C HIS A 742 -19.43 0.05 6.53
N PHE A 743 -19.42 -0.16 7.85
CA PHE A 743 -19.73 -1.44 8.46
C PHE A 743 -21.20 -1.50 8.86
N ASP A 744 -21.86 -2.63 8.59
CA ASP A 744 -23.22 -2.84 9.07
C ASP A 744 -23.24 -2.99 10.61
N ASN A 745 -24.35 -2.61 11.22
CA ASN A 745 -24.50 -2.58 12.68
C ASN A 745 -24.17 -3.96 13.30
N GLY A 746 -23.07 -4.03 14.06
CA GLY A 746 -22.64 -5.21 14.80
C GLY A 746 -21.41 -5.94 14.24
N GLU A 747 -20.94 -5.59 13.04
CA GLU A 747 -19.69 -6.15 12.48
C GLU A 747 -18.45 -5.59 13.19
N VAL A 748 -18.41 -4.27 13.37
CA VAL A 748 -17.32 -3.52 14.00
C VAL A 748 -17.88 -2.29 14.73
N ASN A 749 -17.34 -1.96 15.91
CA ASN A 749 -17.87 -0.90 16.77
C ASN A 749 -17.54 0.55 16.34
N THR A 750 -16.93 0.76 15.17
CA THR A 750 -16.42 2.07 14.72
C THR A 750 -17.28 2.76 13.66
N GLY A 751 -18.31 2.08 13.14
CA GLY A 751 -19.22 2.61 12.10
C GLY A 751 -18.62 2.56 10.69
N ALA A 752 -17.41 3.08 10.49
CA ALA A 752 -16.72 3.02 9.20
C ALA A 752 -15.19 2.94 9.36
N ASP A 753 -14.52 2.46 8.32
CA ASP A 753 -13.11 2.71 8.05
C ASP A 753 -13.00 3.88 7.06
N ALA A 754 -12.19 4.89 7.39
CA ALA A 754 -12.02 6.10 6.57
C ALA A 754 -10.53 6.41 6.40
N ALA A 755 -9.95 5.87 5.33
CA ALA A 755 -8.53 5.94 5.07
C ALA A 755 -8.05 7.32 4.62
N LEU A 756 -6.78 7.57 4.87
CA LEU A 756 -6.02 8.75 4.50
C LEU A 756 -4.94 8.38 3.49
N LEU A 757 -4.62 9.30 2.58
CA LEU A 757 -3.54 9.11 1.61
C LEU A 757 -2.18 9.23 2.31
N THR A 758 -1.30 8.24 2.10
CA THR A 758 0.10 8.34 2.50
C THR A 758 0.89 9.23 1.54
N SER A 759 2.05 9.71 1.97
CA SER A 759 2.98 10.46 1.12
C SER A 759 3.45 9.61 -0.06
N GLU A 760 3.76 10.26 -1.18
CA GLU A 760 4.31 9.65 -2.40
C GLU A 760 5.84 9.45 -2.32
N THR A 761 6.47 9.90 -1.23
CA THR A 761 7.92 9.81 -0.99
C THR A 761 8.30 8.59 -0.15
N ASP A 762 9.52 8.09 -0.34
CA ASP A 762 10.13 7.12 0.57
C ASP A 762 10.08 7.68 2.01
N SER A 763 9.32 7.01 2.88
CA SER A 763 9.10 7.45 4.25
C SER A 763 9.39 6.32 5.23
N ARG A 764 9.69 6.66 6.48
CA ARG A 764 9.90 5.68 7.57
C ARG A 764 8.70 4.75 7.81
N TRP A 765 7.55 5.03 7.20
CA TRP A 765 6.43 4.10 7.20
C TRP A 765 6.75 2.78 6.49
N TYR A 766 7.71 2.75 5.56
CA TYR A 766 8.19 1.50 4.96
C TYR A 766 8.89 0.61 5.99
N ASN A 767 9.70 1.20 6.88
CA ASN A 767 10.31 0.47 8.00
C ASN A 767 9.24 -0.09 8.94
N TYR A 768 8.22 0.71 9.27
CA TYR A 768 7.07 0.27 10.06
C TYR A 768 6.34 -0.90 9.40
N TYR A 769 6.07 -0.81 8.10
CA TYR A 769 5.37 -1.84 7.33
C TYR A 769 6.12 -3.18 7.32
N ILE A 770 7.44 -3.16 7.14
CA ILE A 770 8.26 -4.37 7.09
C ILE A 770 8.33 -5.06 8.46
N GLU A 771 8.49 -4.31 9.54
CA GLU A 771 8.40 -4.85 10.91
C GLU A 771 7.00 -5.37 11.22
N GLY A 772 5.96 -4.65 10.80
CA GLY A 772 4.57 -5.06 10.92
C GLY A 772 4.32 -6.40 10.23
N LEU A 773 4.84 -6.58 9.01
CA LEU A 773 4.77 -7.83 8.27
C LEU A 773 5.48 -8.97 9.01
N ARG A 774 6.73 -8.76 9.45
CA ARG A 774 7.46 -9.75 10.24
C ARG A 774 6.72 -10.13 11.52
N TRP A 775 6.17 -9.13 12.22
CA TRP A 775 5.42 -9.31 13.45
C TRP A 775 4.16 -10.17 13.20
N MET A 776 3.42 -9.91 12.12
CA MET A 776 2.24 -10.71 11.78
C MET A 776 2.60 -12.15 11.42
N VAL A 777 3.63 -12.38 10.59
CA VAL A 777 4.09 -13.74 10.26
C VAL A 777 4.50 -14.48 11.53
N LYS A 778 5.16 -13.82 12.48
CA LYS A 778 5.58 -14.44 13.73
C LYS A 778 4.44 -14.72 14.70
N ASN A 779 3.52 -13.78 14.88
CA ASN A 779 2.57 -13.79 16.00
C ASN A 779 1.15 -14.24 15.61
N LEU A 780 0.78 -14.01 14.35
CA LEU A 780 -0.50 -14.43 13.77
C LEU A 780 -0.35 -15.66 12.86
N ASP A 781 0.88 -16.05 12.54
CA ASP A 781 1.24 -17.21 11.71
C ASP A 781 0.72 -17.14 10.26
N ILE A 782 0.49 -15.94 9.73
CA ILE A 782 0.07 -15.77 8.33
C ILE A 782 1.14 -16.31 7.36
N ASP A 783 0.69 -16.75 6.19
CA ASP A 783 1.51 -17.38 5.14
C ASP A 783 1.93 -16.40 4.03
N GLY A 784 1.78 -15.10 4.27
CA GLY A 784 2.20 -14.05 3.34
C GLY A 784 1.06 -13.12 2.95
N LEU A 785 1.17 -12.53 1.76
CA LEU A 785 0.39 -11.37 1.36
C LEU A 785 -0.35 -11.55 0.02
N TYR A 786 -1.43 -10.80 -0.07
CA TYR A 786 -2.07 -10.39 -1.30
C TYR A 786 -1.79 -8.89 -1.48
N LEU A 787 -1.05 -8.52 -2.52
CA LEU A 787 -0.76 -7.12 -2.85
C LEU A 787 -1.69 -6.64 -3.94
N ASP A 788 -2.29 -5.49 -3.72
CA ASP A 788 -3.28 -4.87 -4.59
C ASP A 788 -2.81 -3.46 -4.91
N ASP A 789 -2.31 -3.25 -6.14
CA ASP A 789 -1.74 -2.00 -6.66
C ASP A 789 -0.83 -1.24 -5.66
N VAL A 790 0.47 -1.46 -5.76
CA VAL A 790 1.47 -0.99 -4.79
C VAL A 790 2.43 0.03 -5.39
N SER A 791 2.85 1.00 -4.58
CA SER A 791 3.59 2.20 -5.02
C SER A 791 5.08 2.21 -4.65
N PHE A 792 5.57 1.22 -3.91
CA PHE A 792 6.98 1.13 -3.52
C PHE A 792 7.83 0.38 -4.55
N GLY A 793 9.15 0.47 -4.44
CA GLY A 793 10.09 -0.18 -5.37
C GLY A 793 10.45 -1.64 -5.01
N ARG A 794 11.31 -2.23 -5.86
CA ARG A 794 11.85 -3.59 -5.68
C ARG A 794 12.67 -3.76 -4.40
N ASP A 795 13.25 -2.67 -3.90
CA ASP A 795 14.00 -2.60 -2.64
C ASP A 795 13.12 -2.96 -1.45
N ILE A 796 11.91 -2.41 -1.37
CA ILE A 796 10.97 -2.75 -0.30
C ILE A 796 10.52 -4.20 -0.39
N LEU A 797 10.27 -4.74 -1.59
CA LEU A 797 9.96 -6.16 -1.76
C LEU A 797 11.10 -7.09 -1.32
N LYS A 798 12.36 -6.74 -1.59
CA LYS A 798 13.52 -7.50 -1.09
C LYS A 798 13.51 -7.56 0.42
N ARG A 799 13.31 -6.42 1.08
CA ARG A 799 13.23 -6.35 2.54
C ARG A 799 12.07 -7.16 3.09
N MET A 800 10.89 -7.05 2.48
CA MET A 800 9.71 -7.86 2.84
C MET A 800 10.00 -9.35 2.77
N ARG A 801 10.71 -9.80 1.72
CA ARG A 801 11.10 -11.21 1.59
C ARG A 801 12.04 -11.66 2.68
N ARG A 802 13.10 -10.90 2.94
CA ARG A 802 14.03 -11.18 4.05
C ARG A 802 13.32 -11.22 5.40
N ALA A 803 12.44 -10.25 5.65
CA ALA A 803 11.66 -10.14 6.87
C ALA A 803 10.77 -11.37 7.09
N MET A 804 10.00 -11.80 6.07
CA MET A 804 9.15 -13.00 6.18
C MET A 804 9.99 -14.28 6.29
N ASP A 805 10.98 -14.47 5.42
CA ASP A 805 11.81 -15.69 5.40
C ASP A 805 12.65 -15.85 6.66
N SER A 806 12.96 -14.75 7.38
CA SER A 806 13.63 -14.80 8.69
C SER A 806 12.79 -15.46 9.79
N VAL A 807 11.47 -15.55 9.59
CA VAL A 807 10.51 -16.10 10.54
C VAL A 807 9.91 -17.41 10.02
N LYS A 808 9.39 -17.38 8.80
CA LYS A 808 8.64 -18.47 8.17
C LYS A 808 8.98 -18.57 6.68
N PRO A 809 9.98 -19.39 6.31
CA PRO A 809 10.29 -19.65 4.91
C PRO A 809 9.09 -20.20 4.15
N GLY A 810 8.92 -19.79 2.89
CA GLY A 810 7.84 -20.28 2.03
C GLY A 810 6.53 -19.49 2.12
N CYS A 811 6.58 -18.29 2.72
CA CYS A 811 5.51 -17.30 2.58
C CYS A 811 5.27 -16.96 1.10
N ILE A 812 4.02 -16.66 0.76
CA ILE A 812 3.54 -16.43 -0.60
C ILE A 812 3.15 -14.96 -0.75
N ILE A 813 3.58 -14.31 -1.83
CA ILE A 813 3.09 -12.99 -2.22
C ILE A 813 2.46 -13.13 -3.59
N ASP A 814 1.21 -12.67 -3.74
CA ASP A 814 0.64 -12.48 -5.07
C ASP A 814 0.53 -10.99 -5.36
N LEU A 815 0.60 -10.63 -6.64
CA LEU A 815 0.43 -9.27 -7.10
C LEU A 815 -0.81 -9.16 -7.98
N HIS A 816 -1.74 -8.32 -7.57
CA HIS A 816 -2.87 -7.83 -8.35
C HIS A 816 -2.58 -6.43 -8.88
N SER A 817 -3.18 -6.11 -10.03
CA SER A 817 -3.16 -4.76 -10.57
C SER A 817 -4.36 -4.48 -11.46
N ASN A 818 -4.83 -3.23 -11.37
CA ASN A 818 -5.86 -2.64 -12.21
C ASN A 818 -5.25 -1.81 -13.36
N THR A 819 -5.72 -2.03 -14.58
CA THR A 819 -5.22 -1.29 -15.76
C THR A 819 -5.55 0.20 -15.74
N GLY A 820 -6.49 0.62 -14.88
CA GLY A 820 -6.77 2.01 -14.55
C GLY A 820 -5.63 2.72 -13.81
N PHE A 821 -4.77 1.99 -13.10
CA PHE A 821 -3.59 2.57 -12.43
C PHE A 821 -2.27 2.21 -13.13
N SER A 822 -2.18 1.01 -13.70
CA SER A 822 -0.99 0.51 -14.42
C SER A 822 -1.35 -0.02 -15.80
N ARG A 823 -1.06 0.78 -16.84
CA ARG A 823 -1.16 0.32 -18.23
C ARG A 823 -0.03 -0.65 -18.56
N GLY A 824 -0.37 -1.87 -18.95
CA GLY A 824 0.60 -2.94 -19.17
C GLY A 824 1.32 -3.33 -17.87
N PRO A 825 0.58 -3.84 -16.84
CA PRO A 825 1.13 -4.08 -15.52
C PRO A 825 2.31 -5.06 -15.53
N ALA A 826 2.32 -6.02 -16.46
CA ALA A 826 3.45 -6.93 -16.61
C ALA A 826 4.78 -6.20 -16.90
N ASN A 827 4.74 -5.07 -17.60
CA ASN A 827 5.90 -4.23 -17.88
C ASN A 827 6.28 -3.40 -16.64
N GLN A 828 5.30 -2.69 -16.07
CA GLN A 828 5.56 -1.76 -14.95
C GLN A 828 6.02 -2.46 -13.67
N TYR A 829 5.58 -3.70 -13.44
CA TYR A 829 5.95 -4.49 -12.27
C TYR A 829 7.06 -5.52 -12.56
N ALA A 830 7.77 -5.44 -13.68
CA ALA A 830 8.77 -6.45 -14.05
C ALA A 830 9.82 -6.71 -12.95
N GLU A 831 10.23 -5.66 -12.23
CA GLU A 831 11.20 -5.75 -11.13
C GLU A 831 10.66 -6.41 -9.86
N PHE A 832 9.35 -6.66 -9.77
CA PHE A 832 8.70 -7.33 -8.64
C PHE A 832 8.76 -8.85 -8.77
N PHE A 833 8.84 -9.33 -10.01
CA PHE A 833 8.72 -10.75 -10.34
C PHE A 833 9.71 -11.67 -9.64
N PRO A 834 10.95 -11.24 -9.32
CA PRO A 834 11.83 -12.05 -8.51
C PRO A 834 11.21 -12.41 -7.15
N TYR A 835 10.42 -11.49 -6.58
CA TYR A 835 9.97 -11.50 -5.21
C TYR A 835 8.48 -11.85 -5.03
N ILE A 836 7.73 -12.20 -6.08
CA ILE A 836 6.32 -12.65 -5.95
C ILE A 836 6.15 -14.08 -6.44
N ASN A 837 5.07 -14.76 -6.07
CA ASN A 837 4.82 -16.15 -6.44
C ASN A 837 3.84 -16.27 -7.61
N LYS A 838 2.90 -15.33 -7.72
CA LYS A 838 1.80 -15.40 -8.68
C LYS A 838 1.31 -14.02 -9.06
N VAL A 839 0.85 -13.86 -10.30
CA VAL A 839 0.16 -12.65 -10.76
C VAL A 839 -1.35 -12.87 -10.84
N TRP A 840 -2.10 -11.83 -10.57
CA TRP A 840 -3.55 -11.78 -10.79
C TRP A 840 -3.90 -10.48 -11.49
N PHE A 841 -3.28 -10.25 -12.65
CA PHE A 841 -3.55 -9.08 -13.49
C PHE A 841 -4.86 -9.31 -14.22
N GLY A 842 -5.85 -8.48 -13.93
CA GLY A 842 -7.16 -8.77 -14.48
C GLY A 842 -8.21 -7.70 -14.36
N GLU A 843 -8.14 -6.73 -13.45
CA GLU A 843 -9.18 -5.70 -13.41
C GLU A 843 -9.13 -4.86 -14.70
N SER A 844 -10.25 -4.81 -15.41
CA SER A 844 -10.41 -4.20 -16.74
C SER A 844 -9.67 -4.87 -17.92
N PHE A 845 -9.20 -6.12 -17.78
CA PHE A 845 -8.68 -6.90 -18.92
C PHE A 845 -9.83 -7.46 -19.78
N LEU A 846 -9.79 -7.20 -21.09
CA LEU A 846 -10.80 -7.66 -22.04
C LEU A 846 -10.40 -9.00 -22.69
N TYR A 847 -10.38 -10.06 -21.87
CA TYR A 847 -9.91 -11.41 -22.23
C TYR A 847 -10.41 -11.95 -23.58
N ASP A 848 -11.68 -11.71 -23.93
CA ASP A 848 -12.26 -12.15 -25.21
C ASP A 848 -11.68 -11.43 -26.43
N GLN A 849 -11.16 -10.22 -26.26
CA GLN A 849 -10.62 -9.37 -27.33
C GLN A 849 -9.10 -9.47 -27.46
N MET A 850 -8.42 -10.12 -26.52
CA MET A 850 -6.96 -10.22 -26.49
C MET A 850 -6.46 -11.25 -27.51
N THR A 851 -5.35 -10.94 -28.18
CA THR A 851 -4.63 -11.88 -29.05
C THR A 851 -3.90 -12.96 -28.23
N PRO A 852 -3.53 -14.12 -28.82
CA PRO A 852 -2.74 -15.13 -28.12
C PRO A 852 -1.42 -14.60 -27.55
N ALA A 853 -0.76 -13.67 -28.24
CA ALA A 853 0.47 -13.04 -27.77
C ALA A 853 0.21 -12.11 -26.57
N ASN A 854 -0.90 -11.36 -26.58
CA ASN A 854 -1.26 -10.48 -25.49
C ASN A 854 -1.53 -11.25 -24.19
N TRP A 855 -2.29 -12.34 -24.27
CA TRP A 855 -2.48 -13.26 -23.13
C TRP A 855 -1.14 -13.80 -22.59
N LEU A 856 -0.26 -14.27 -23.47
CA LEU A 856 1.04 -14.80 -23.05
C LEU A 856 1.88 -13.75 -22.33
N ILE A 857 1.95 -12.54 -22.89
CA ILE A 857 2.92 -11.53 -22.47
C ILE A 857 2.40 -10.68 -21.31
N GLU A 858 1.12 -10.29 -21.31
CA GLU A 858 0.58 -9.36 -20.30
C GLU A 858 -0.12 -10.02 -19.11
N SER A 859 -0.78 -11.17 -19.29
CA SER A 859 -1.62 -11.74 -18.21
C SER A 859 -1.10 -13.05 -17.64
N SER A 860 -0.41 -13.89 -18.43
CA SER A 860 -0.03 -15.23 -17.98
C SER A 860 1.10 -15.28 -16.95
N GLY A 861 2.01 -14.30 -16.96
CA GLY A 861 3.25 -14.31 -16.18
C GLY A 861 4.35 -15.24 -16.73
N ILE A 862 4.05 -16.10 -17.70
CA ILE A 862 4.92 -17.18 -18.19
C ILE A 862 6.30 -16.67 -18.67
N PRO A 863 6.39 -15.62 -19.51
CA PRO A 863 7.68 -15.11 -19.99
C PRO A 863 8.61 -14.60 -18.88
N PHE A 864 8.05 -14.33 -17.71
CA PHE A 864 8.78 -13.80 -16.57
C PHE A 864 9.13 -14.87 -15.53
N GLY A 865 8.67 -16.12 -15.69
CA GLY A 865 8.90 -17.18 -14.70
C GLY A 865 7.84 -17.22 -13.61
N LEU A 866 6.62 -16.76 -13.93
CA LEU A 866 5.45 -16.79 -13.05
C LEU A 866 4.27 -17.44 -13.75
N MET A 867 3.23 -17.75 -12.98
CA MET A 867 1.92 -18.15 -13.48
C MET A 867 0.87 -17.14 -13.04
N GLY A 868 -0.29 -17.16 -13.70
CA GLY A 868 -1.34 -16.17 -13.51
C GLY A 868 -2.73 -16.76 -13.26
N ASP A 869 -3.62 -15.93 -12.73
CA ASP A 869 -5.08 -16.16 -12.64
C ASP A 869 -5.85 -15.05 -13.39
N MET A 870 -7.13 -15.27 -13.68
CA MET A 870 -8.02 -14.29 -14.33
C MET A 870 -8.97 -13.60 -13.34
N LEU A 871 -9.41 -12.37 -13.65
CA LEU A 871 -10.37 -11.61 -12.82
C LEU A 871 -11.58 -11.10 -13.62
N TYR A 872 -11.43 -10.02 -14.40
CA TYR A 872 -12.55 -9.21 -14.91
C TYR A 872 -13.61 -10.02 -15.67
N ARG A 873 -14.89 -9.78 -15.31
CA ARG A 873 -16.09 -10.45 -15.82
C ARG A 873 -16.07 -11.99 -15.75
N GLY A 874 -15.28 -12.56 -14.84
CA GLY A 874 -15.10 -14.01 -14.74
C GLY A 874 -14.13 -14.61 -15.75
N GLY A 875 -13.35 -13.78 -16.45
CA GLY A 875 -12.34 -14.22 -17.40
C GLY A 875 -12.90 -14.88 -18.67
N ASN A 876 -12.03 -15.51 -19.45
CA ASN A 876 -12.43 -16.47 -20.49
C ASN A 876 -11.87 -17.84 -20.13
N LYS A 877 -12.73 -18.72 -19.60
CA LYS A 877 -12.32 -20.05 -19.11
C LYS A 877 -11.73 -20.97 -20.18
N TRP A 878 -12.14 -20.81 -21.44
CA TRP A 878 -11.62 -21.64 -22.54
C TRP A 878 -10.22 -21.18 -22.96
N LEU A 879 -10.05 -19.88 -23.21
CA LEU A 879 -8.78 -19.32 -23.66
C LEU A 879 -7.75 -19.25 -22.52
N GLY A 880 -8.17 -18.99 -21.28
CA GLY A 880 -7.30 -19.02 -20.11
C GLY A 880 -6.63 -20.39 -19.88
N MET A 881 -7.33 -21.48 -20.23
CA MET A 881 -6.80 -22.84 -20.09
C MET A 881 -5.63 -23.14 -21.06
N GLN A 882 -5.46 -22.36 -22.13
CA GLN A 882 -4.25 -22.41 -22.98
C GLN A 882 -2.98 -22.05 -22.20
N TYR A 883 -3.11 -21.29 -21.11
CA TYR A 883 -2.00 -20.85 -20.27
C TYR A 883 -2.03 -21.50 -18.87
N GLY A 884 -2.92 -22.47 -18.65
CA GLY A 884 -3.13 -23.10 -17.35
C GLY A 884 -3.86 -22.21 -16.33
N MET A 885 -4.54 -21.15 -16.78
CA MET A 885 -5.15 -20.14 -15.91
C MET A 885 -6.63 -20.44 -15.65
N THR A 886 -7.07 -20.20 -14.42
CA THR A 886 -8.49 -20.11 -14.04
C THR A 886 -8.76 -18.80 -13.31
N VAL A 887 -10.02 -18.55 -12.96
CA VAL A 887 -10.41 -17.52 -11.99
C VAL A 887 -10.21 -18.00 -10.55
N ARG A 888 -10.28 -17.09 -9.57
CA ARG A 888 -10.24 -17.41 -8.14
C ARG A 888 -11.66 -17.61 -7.60
N HIS A 889 -11.89 -18.72 -6.91
CA HIS A 889 -13.17 -19.04 -6.27
C HIS A 889 -13.34 -18.26 -4.96
N PRO A 890 -14.53 -17.79 -4.53
CA PRO A 890 -15.70 -17.42 -5.30
C PRO A 890 -15.73 -15.89 -5.55
N TRP A 891 -14.68 -15.33 -6.16
CA TRP A 891 -14.60 -13.88 -6.36
C TRP A 891 -15.80 -13.36 -7.18
N MET A 892 -16.40 -12.26 -6.75
CA MET A 892 -17.52 -11.63 -7.45
C MET A 892 -17.04 -10.39 -8.21
N THR A 893 -17.32 -10.34 -9.51
CA THR A 893 -16.83 -9.25 -10.38
C THR A 893 -17.82 -9.04 -11.53
N GLU A 894 -18.21 -7.79 -11.77
CA GLU A 894 -19.19 -7.40 -12.82
C GLU A 894 -20.48 -8.25 -12.85
N GLY A 895 -20.98 -8.65 -11.67
CA GLY A 895 -22.20 -9.45 -11.55
C GLY A 895 -22.01 -10.96 -11.77
N VAL A 896 -20.78 -11.44 -11.93
CA VAL A 896 -20.43 -12.85 -12.10
C VAL A 896 -19.74 -13.36 -10.84
N VAL A 897 -20.20 -14.51 -10.32
CA VAL A 897 -19.49 -15.26 -9.27
C VAL A 897 -18.57 -16.27 -9.95
N CYS A 898 -17.28 -16.19 -9.68
CA CYS A 898 -16.26 -17.03 -10.27
C CYS A 898 -16.29 -18.45 -9.67
N ASP A 899 -16.54 -19.48 -10.49
CA ASP A 899 -16.47 -20.89 -10.06
C ASP A 899 -15.60 -21.74 -11.01
N PRO A 900 -14.33 -22.00 -10.67
CA PRO A 900 -13.42 -22.83 -11.44
C PRO A 900 -13.48 -24.33 -11.08
N ARG A 901 -14.24 -24.73 -10.05
CA ARG A 901 -14.21 -26.09 -9.48
C ARG A 901 -14.54 -27.20 -10.50
N PRO A 902 -15.45 -27.03 -11.48
CA PRO A 902 -15.67 -28.02 -12.53
C PRO A 902 -14.41 -28.33 -13.35
N VAL A 903 -13.57 -27.32 -13.62
CA VAL A 903 -12.30 -27.48 -14.35
C VAL A 903 -11.24 -28.12 -13.46
N TRP A 904 -11.18 -27.73 -12.18
CA TRP A 904 -10.30 -28.35 -11.19
C TRP A 904 -10.54 -29.85 -11.01
N LYS A 905 -11.79 -30.30 -11.08
CA LYS A 905 -12.12 -31.73 -11.05
C LYS A 905 -11.48 -32.48 -12.22
N LEU A 906 -11.56 -31.92 -13.43
CA LEU A 906 -10.90 -32.50 -14.61
C LEU A 906 -9.38 -32.53 -14.45
N TRP A 907 -8.81 -31.46 -13.89
CA TRP A 907 -7.38 -31.39 -13.59
C TRP A 907 -6.93 -32.51 -12.65
N ASP A 908 -7.71 -32.80 -11.61
CA ASP A 908 -7.43 -33.88 -10.65
C ASP A 908 -7.57 -35.26 -11.28
N GLU A 909 -8.63 -35.51 -12.04
CA GLU A 909 -8.85 -36.78 -12.76
C GLU A 909 -7.73 -37.05 -13.79
N PHE A 910 -7.27 -36.00 -14.48
CA PHE A 910 -6.08 -36.08 -15.33
C PHE A 910 -4.78 -36.18 -14.52
N GLY A 911 -4.73 -35.66 -13.30
CA GLY A 911 -3.50 -35.45 -12.54
C GLY A 911 -2.56 -34.48 -13.27
N ILE A 912 -3.11 -33.33 -13.68
CA ILE A 912 -2.43 -32.30 -14.49
C ILE A 912 -1.22 -31.69 -13.78
N ALA A 913 -1.20 -31.69 -12.45
CA ALA A 913 -0.12 -31.13 -11.64
C ALA A 913 1.25 -31.79 -11.90
N ASP A 914 1.24 -33.03 -12.40
CA ASP A 914 2.46 -33.79 -12.77
C ASP A 914 2.67 -33.85 -14.29
N ALA A 915 1.86 -33.13 -15.08
CA ALA A 915 1.95 -33.12 -16.53
C ALA A 915 2.98 -32.11 -17.03
N ARG A 916 3.64 -32.45 -18.13
CA ARG A 916 4.44 -31.48 -18.88
C ARG A 916 3.53 -30.62 -19.73
N MET A 917 3.52 -29.32 -19.47
CA MET A 917 2.85 -28.33 -20.31
C MET A 917 3.74 -27.93 -21.50
N THR A 918 3.19 -27.96 -22.71
CA THR A 918 3.81 -27.42 -23.94
C THR A 918 2.80 -26.50 -24.60
N GLY A 919 2.98 -25.19 -24.41
CA GLY A 919 2.12 -24.16 -24.99
C GLY A 919 2.28 -24.04 -26.50
N PHE A 920 1.25 -23.51 -27.16
CA PHE A 920 1.24 -23.30 -28.62
C PHE A 920 2.33 -22.31 -29.10
N TRP A 921 2.90 -21.51 -28.17
CA TRP A 921 3.97 -20.54 -28.42
C TRP A 921 5.35 -21.18 -28.51
N GLU A 922 5.49 -22.46 -28.14
CA GLU A 922 6.74 -23.19 -28.31
C GLU A 922 6.99 -23.49 -29.80
N PRO A 923 8.25 -23.47 -30.29
CA PRO A 923 8.53 -23.74 -31.69
C PRO A 923 8.15 -25.16 -32.10
N GLU A 924 8.29 -26.12 -31.17
CA GLU A 924 8.11 -27.55 -31.39
C GLU A 924 6.92 -28.09 -30.58
N VAL A 925 5.70 -27.78 -31.00
CA VAL A 925 4.46 -28.29 -30.38
C VAL A 925 4.10 -29.68 -30.94
N PRO A 926 3.77 -30.68 -30.12
CA PRO A 926 3.38 -32.02 -30.59
C PRO A 926 2.04 -32.09 -31.33
N VAL A 927 1.14 -31.12 -31.10
CA VAL A 927 -0.17 -31.07 -31.74
C VAL A 927 -0.45 -29.65 -32.20
N LYS A 928 -0.93 -29.49 -33.44
CA LYS A 928 -1.35 -28.20 -34.01
C LYS A 928 -2.71 -28.33 -34.68
N ALA A 929 -3.44 -27.23 -34.78
CA ALA A 929 -4.61 -27.16 -35.66
C ALA A 929 -4.17 -26.72 -37.06
N ASP A 930 -4.94 -27.11 -38.08
CA ASP A 930 -4.74 -26.69 -39.47
C ASP A 930 -5.24 -25.25 -39.78
N ARG A 931 -5.66 -24.51 -38.74
CA ARG A 931 -6.08 -23.09 -38.79
C ARG A 931 -5.30 -22.26 -37.77
N ASP A 932 -4.82 -21.10 -38.20
CA ASP A 932 -4.01 -20.23 -37.36
C ASP A 932 -4.78 -19.61 -36.20
N GLU A 933 -6.10 -19.42 -36.34
CA GLU A 933 -6.98 -18.86 -35.32
C GLU A 933 -7.21 -19.82 -34.15
N VAL A 934 -6.96 -21.12 -34.35
CA VAL A 934 -7.13 -22.15 -33.32
C VAL A 934 -5.76 -22.56 -32.77
N LYS A 935 -5.58 -22.39 -31.47
CA LYS A 935 -4.34 -22.77 -30.77
C LYS A 935 -4.54 -24.01 -29.93
N VAL A 936 -3.47 -24.81 -29.80
CA VAL A 936 -3.47 -26.06 -29.05
C VAL A 936 -2.31 -26.07 -28.05
N THR A 937 -2.66 -26.17 -26.77
CA THR A 937 -1.69 -26.40 -25.69
C THR A 937 -1.79 -27.84 -25.22
N VAL A 938 -0.64 -28.49 -25.07
CA VAL A 938 -0.54 -29.92 -24.77
C VAL A 938 -0.09 -30.11 -23.32
N TYR A 939 -0.86 -30.86 -22.54
CA TYR A 939 -0.48 -31.35 -21.22
C TYR A 939 -0.23 -32.85 -21.32
N GLN A 940 1.02 -33.28 -21.18
CA GLN A 940 1.44 -34.65 -21.45
C GLN A 940 1.88 -35.36 -20.16
N LYS A 941 1.34 -36.56 -19.94
CA LYS A 941 1.85 -37.59 -19.02
C LYS A 941 2.34 -38.79 -19.83
N ALA A 942 2.92 -39.78 -19.14
CA ALA A 942 3.52 -40.95 -19.81
C ALA A 942 2.51 -41.79 -20.62
N ASP A 943 1.26 -41.86 -20.20
CA ASP A 943 0.22 -42.74 -20.75
C ASP A 943 -1.05 -42.03 -21.19
N LYS A 944 -1.17 -40.72 -20.93
CA LYS A 944 -2.33 -39.89 -21.28
C LYS A 944 -1.94 -38.46 -21.63
N VAL A 945 -2.69 -37.85 -22.54
CA VAL A 945 -2.48 -36.47 -22.99
C VAL A 945 -3.80 -35.72 -22.89
N LEU A 946 -3.75 -34.49 -22.39
CA LEU A 946 -4.85 -33.55 -22.40
C LEU A 946 -4.49 -32.40 -23.35
N LEU A 947 -5.34 -32.16 -24.34
CA LEU A 947 -5.24 -31.04 -25.26
C LEU A 947 -6.21 -29.94 -24.81
N SER A 948 -5.71 -28.71 -24.72
CA SER A 948 -6.53 -27.52 -24.63
C SER A 948 -6.58 -26.87 -26.01
N LEU A 949 -7.76 -26.78 -26.62
CA LEU A 949 -8.00 -26.09 -27.89
C LEU A 949 -8.68 -24.73 -27.61
N GLY A 950 -8.33 -23.69 -28.35
CA GLY A 950 -8.92 -22.35 -28.17
C GLY A 950 -9.00 -21.60 -29.49
N ASN A 951 -10.20 -21.14 -29.83
CA ASN A 951 -10.49 -20.34 -31.02
C ASN A 951 -10.45 -18.85 -30.68
N TYR A 952 -9.48 -18.13 -31.22
CA TYR A 952 -9.28 -16.70 -31.01
C TYR A 952 -9.98 -15.82 -32.07
N SER A 953 -10.80 -16.41 -32.94
CA SER A 953 -11.61 -15.66 -33.90
C SER A 953 -13.03 -15.38 -33.37
N ASP A 954 -13.70 -14.43 -34.02
CA ASP A 954 -15.11 -14.10 -33.78
C ASP A 954 -16.08 -15.01 -34.55
N ASP A 955 -15.54 -15.96 -35.33
CA ASP A 955 -16.29 -16.93 -36.13
C ASP A 955 -16.09 -18.36 -35.62
N SER A 956 -17.05 -19.25 -35.84
CA SER A 956 -16.86 -20.68 -35.56
C SER A 956 -15.82 -21.25 -36.53
N GLN A 957 -14.90 -22.07 -36.02
CA GLN A 957 -13.87 -22.74 -36.82
C GLN A 957 -14.09 -24.25 -36.83
N SER A 958 -13.85 -24.90 -37.97
CA SER A 958 -13.76 -26.36 -38.09
C SER A 958 -12.33 -26.73 -38.45
N VAL A 959 -11.69 -27.53 -37.61
CA VAL A 959 -10.25 -27.83 -37.72
C VAL A 959 -9.96 -29.32 -37.69
N HIS A 960 -8.87 -29.72 -38.34
CA HIS A 960 -8.22 -31.02 -38.08
C HIS A 960 -7.02 -30.80 -37.15
N LEU A 961 -6.67 -31.84 -36.39
CA LEU A 961 -5.49 -31.84 -35.54
C LEU A 961 -4.34 -32.56 -36.26
N ASP A 962 -3.25 -31.83 -36.50
CA ASP A 962 -1.97 -32.41 -36.90
C ASP A 962 -1.25 -32.92 -35.64
N ILE A 963 -1.25 -34.24 -35.44
CA ILE A 963 -0.75 -34.90 -34.23
C ILE A 963 0.55 -35.64 -34.53
N ASP A 964 1.65 -35.21 -33.91
CA ASP A 964 2.90 -35.97 -33.89
C ASP A 964 2.83 -37.08 -32.83
N TRP A 965 2.24 -38.22 -33.23
CA TRP A 965 2.08 -39.40 -32.40
C TRP A 965 3.41 -39.91 -31.79
N LYS A 966 4.52 -39.73 -32.51
CA LYS A 966 5.84 -40.15 -32.04
C LYS A 966 6.32 -39.29 -30.89
N LYS A 967 6.19 -37.95 -30.99
CA LYS A 967 6.47 -37.03 -29.87
C LYS A 967 5.56 -37.28 -28.67
N LEU A 968 4.31 -37.68 -28.92
CA LEU A 968 3.36 -38.02 -27.85
C LEU A 968 3.62 -39.40 -27.22
N GLY A 969 4.38 -40.28 -27.87
CA GLY A 969 4.57 -41.65 -27.42
C GLY A 969 3.31 -42.52 -27.54
N LEU A 970 2.42 -42.15 -28.46
CA LEU A 970 1.12 -42.78 -28.68
C LEU A 970 1.03 -43.41 -30.09
N SER A 971 0.05 -44.28 -30.31
CA SER A 971 -0.24 -44.85 -31.64
C SER A 971 -1.67 -44.51 -32.07
N PRO A 972 -1.89 -43.98 -33.28
CA PRO A 972 -3.22 -43.56 -33.72
C PRO A 972 -4.25 -44.70 -33.71
N LYS A 973 -3.82 -45.95 -33.96
CA LYS A 973 -4.71 -47.12 -33.96
C LYS A 973 -5.20 -47.52 -32.57
N SER A 974 -4.52 -47.07 -31.53
CA SER A 974 -4.76 -47.47 -30.14
C SER A 974 -5.19 -46.31 -29.27
N VAL A 975 -5.69 -45.20 -29.83
CA VAL A 975 -6.08 -43.99 -29.08
C VAL A 975 -7.52 -43.61 -29.37
N ARG A 976 -8.23 -43.12 -28.35
CA ARG A 976 -9.54 -42.45 -28.45
C ARG A 976 -9.35 -40.96 -28.24
N ILE A 977 -10.06 -40.14 -29.02
CA ILE A 977 -10.09 -38.68 -28.88
C ILE A 977 -11.42 -38.31 -28.24
N VAL A 978 -11.39 -37.97 -26.95
CA VAL A 978 -12.62 -37.81 -26.15
C VAL A 978 -12.62 -36.47 -25.43
N ALA A 979 -13.67 -35.68 -25.62
CA ALA A 979 -14.01 -34.56 -24.76
C ALA A 979 -14.94 -35.06 -23.65
N PRO A 980 -14.56 -35.01 -22.36
CA PRO A 980 -15.49 -35.28 -21.26
C PRO A 980 -16.54 -34.16 -21.15
N ALA A 981 -17.69 -34.46 -20.55
CA ALA A 981 -18.65 -33.42 -20.17
C ALA A 981 -18.12 -32.64 -18.96
N ILE A 982 -18.10 -31.31 -19.06
CA ILE A 982 -17.69 -30.41 -17.98
C ILE A 982 -18.78 -29.34 -17.83
N PRO A 983 -19.46 -29.26 -16.67
CA PRO A 983 -20.50 -28.28 -16.42
C PRO A 983 -20.07 -26.85 -16.79
N ASP A 984 -20.96 -26.16 -17.50
CA ASP A 984 -20.78 -24.82 -18.04
C ASP A 984 -19.61 -24.62 -19.01
N PHE A 985 -18.76 -25.62 -19.28
CA PHE A 985 -17.59 -25.50 -20.14
C PHE A 985 -17.76 -26.20 -21.49
N GLN A 986 -18.12 -27.49 -21.50
CA GLN A 986 -18.31 -28.28 -22.73
C GLN A 986 -19.21 -29.52 -22.51
N PRO A 987 -19.96 -29.99 -23.53
CA PRO A 987 -20.63 -31.30 -23.48
C PRO A 987 -19.65 -32.45 -23.74
N SER A 988 -20.07 -33.71 -23.53
CA SER A 988 -19.25 -34.86 -23.93
C SER A 988 -19.26 -35.06 -25.44
N CYS A 989 -18.12 -35.39 -26.03
CA CYS A 989 -18.00 -35.72 -27.45
C CYS A 989 -16.84 -36.71 -27.69
N GLU A 990 -16.90 -37.48 -28.77
CA GLU A 990 -15.84 -38.39 -29.20
C GLU A 990 -15.63 -38.20 -30.71
N TRP A 991 -14.37 -38.21 -31.13
CA TRP A 991 -13.97 -38.03 -32.53
C TRP A 991 -13.05 -39.15 -32.98
N GLU A 992 -13.10 -39.46 -34.27
CA GLU A 992 -12.02 -40.21 -34.92
C GLU A 992 -10.80 -39.32 -35.20
N ALA A 993 -9.63 -39.91 -35.41
CA ALA A 993 -8.36 -39.15 -35.53
C ALA A 993 -8.34 -38.11 -36.66
N ASP A 994 -9.05 -38.36 -37.75
CA ASP A 994 -9.11 -37.49 -38.93
C ASP A 994 -10.44 -36.69 -39.01
N GLU A 995 -11.26 -36.70 -37.95
CA GLU A 995 -12.54 -35.99 -37.93
C GLU A 995 -12.36 -34.49 -37.63
N GLN A 996 -13.21 -33.65 -38.23
CA GLN A 996 -13.19 -32.21 -37.95
C GLN A 996 -13.80 -31.89 -36.60
N ILE A 997 -13.10 -31.06 -35.84
CA ILE A 997 -13.58 -30.54 -34.56
C ILE A 997 -14.10 -29.13 -34.78
N ARG A 998 -15.39 -28.92 -34.51
CA ARG A 998 -16.03 -27.59 -34.53
C ARG A 998 -15.82 -26.88 -33.20
N ILE A 999 -15.36 -25.63 -33.26
CA ILE A 999 -15.07 -24.78 -32.10
C ILE A 999 -15.78 -23.44 -32.31
N GLU A 1000 -16.60 -23.07 -31.33
CA GLU A 1000 -17.36 -21.82 -31.38
C GLU A 1000 -16.45 -20.58 -31.17
N PRO A 1001 -16.90 -19.37 -31.57
CA PRO A 1001 -16.16 -18.13 -31.39
C PRO A 1001 -15.70 -17.93 -29.95
N ARG A 1002 -14.45 -17.52 -29.75
CA ARG A 1002 -13.86 -17.22 -28.42
C ARG A 1002 -13.99 -18.35 -27.38
N LYS A 1003 -14.18 -19.59 -27.82
CA LYS A 1003 -14.34 -20.79 -26.98
C LYS A 1003 -13.29 -21.85 -27.32
N GLY A 1004 -13.41 -23.02 -26.70
CA GLY A 1004 -12.41 -24.07 -26.77
C GLY A 1004 -12.91 -25.42 -26.29
N TRP A 1005 -12.01 -26.39 -26.28
CA TRP A 1005 -12.26 -27.76 -25.84
C TRP A 1005 -11.09 -28.28 -25.00
N LEU A 1006 -11.42 -29.13 -24.03
CA LEU A 1006 -10.50 -30.00 -23.32
C LEU A 1006 -10.70 -31.43 -23.80
N ILE A 1007 -9.67 -32.00 -24.41
CA ILE A 1007 -9.75 -33.27 -25.14
C ILE A 1007 -8.67 -34.21 -24.61
N TYR A 1008 -9.07 -35.41 -24.21
CA TYR A 1008 -8.13 -36.47 -23.90
C TYR A 1008 -7.74 -37.27 -25.14
N LEU A 1009 -6.45 -37.60 -25.23
CA LEU A 1009 -5.94 -38.67 -26.07
C LEU A 1009 -5.57 -39.84 -25.14
N GLU A 1010 -6.47 -40.83 -25.06
CA GLU A 1010 -6.32 -41.97 -24.15
C GLU A 1010 -6.15 -43.27 -24.93
N LYS A 1011 -5.42 -44.24 -24.38
CA LYS A 1011 -5.29 -45.56 -25.00
C LYS A 1011 -6.65 -46.29 -25.00
N LYS A 1012 -6.98 -46.93 -26.11
CA LYS A 1012 -8.16 -47.80 -26.28
C LYS A 1012 -8.16 -48.97 -25.30
#